data_AF-A0A928SC81-F1
#
_entry.id   AF-A0A928SC81-F1
#
_cell.length_a   1.000
_cell.length_b   1.000
_cell.length_c   1.000
_cell.angle_alpha   90.00
_cell.angle_beta   90.00
_cell.angle_gamma   90.00
#
_symmetry.space_group_name_H-M   'P 1'
#
loop_
_entity.id
_entity.type
_entity.pdbx_description
1 polymer ?
#
loop_
_entity_poly.entity_id
_entity_poly.type
_entity_poly.pdbx_seq_one_letter_code
_entity_poly.pdbx_strand_id
1 'polypeptide(L)'
;MSRTSLGLFLALLLSNAIVLFSNLDWIWLRFPAALVLTFVLPGWAWLLALNWLHTDDLVERIVLVIGLSSVLSALVLLIALLLPGPFTETPNLIALNLATLTGLVWRMANSEWRMVAISDKLSAPNLQSLISNLPSKTLLILLLIVALAAFTRVTRLGYAEFHEDELENMRLIVRAYKGEEYAPFLDSKGPIHWLLPAALWYLNGWVNEGIARTPFVIVAILLVPLMFALGRRMSGGRDSVGLLAAGFVGVNGFFVALARHVENRALIVFWGALAVWLAYRYYRENRFSFLFFTALTLAVSLIAHPNVLLYLPVFGYLIWHKLRAEPETWRRQRPWLAAAGLIFAGLTALFYVPYLTDPEIGLVYQYFASERVGEALLYNLVWNIFVEDTLYTTYYHAPVLVALLVWLLGRHFTQWGWRGWALLVGLSAAIISTVVAPDAWIIANINLAFVPYALLSMAFMLLPRTSVEFKTIFLWFSLPLGALVFLAKDASNHIQIAYTGWALLAALALVDLWACLKTADRRPIRQAQGRPLTAENRENSSPRLLSTVYRLLRGAIVIYLTLAVPLILFYQYLSFDALVTTYWQAKLDSVNNPNSIYNWLYSDIPRPRRAISNPRLAGWKAVGYQWASGSLSGDFRSINESFAVPIWYTLQTPRSCYDDPQNYWVRRDWKGWPEEEQSLPRQGYTLTHIVLVDQAPMLHLYQKNAPAGEPKLLDVEAYRHAFDRLTTPARMAQDEMISQPASLNFGDKLLLRGYDLPQTVVHPGDLLPVTVYWESLAPMELRYRGFVHLVGPNDTRWGQHDDDPACRLLTSEMRPGQHASRQFRLPVDPATPPGAYQVVFGLYDPNTLQRLPIWDNLAGQSPGDTVVLGQLTVSN
;
A
#
# COMPACT_ATOMS: atom_id res chain seq x y z
N MET A 1 -35.68 20.13 -0.68
CA MET A 1 -34.32 19.72 -0.22
C MET A 1 -34.00 20.38 1.12
N SER A 2 -33.37 19.67 2.06
CA SER A 2 -32.83 20.30 3.27
C SER A 2 -31.65 21.23 2.94
N ARG A 3 -31.34 22.23 3.78
CA ARG A 3 -30.17 23.12 3.58
C ARG A 3 -28.86 22.34 3.42
N THR A 4 -28.70 21.25 4.18
CA THR A 4 -27.51 20.37 4.09
C THR A 4 -27.46 19.59 2.78
N SER A 5 -28.60 19.07 2.30
CA SER A 5 -28.67 18.40 1.00
C SER A 5 -28.33 19.36 -0.15
N LEU A 6 -28.76 20.62 -0.05
CA LEU A 6 -28.42 21.67 -1.02
C LEU A 6 -26.94 22.00 -1.00
N GLY A 7 -26.34 22.14 0.18
CA GLY A 7 -24.91 22.34 0.33
C GLY A 7 -24.07 21.23 -0.31
N LEU A 8 -24.45 19.96 -0.10
CA LEU A 8 -23.76 18.83 -0.73
C LEU A 8 -23.91 18.81 -2.26
N PHE A 9 -25.11 19.09 -2.77
CA PHE A 9 -25.34 19.16 -4.20
C PHE A 9 -24.52 20.29 -4.85
N LEU A 10 -24.46 21.47 -4.22
CA LEU A 10 -23.62 22.58 -4.68
C LEU A 10 -22.13 22.23 -4.60
N ALA A 11 -21.68 21.56 -3.54
CA ALA A 11 -20.30 21.10 -3.41
C ALA A 11 -19.93 20.07 -4.49
N LEU A 12 -20.87 19.17 -4.85
CA LEU A 12 -20.71 18.24 -5.96
C LEU A 12 -20.56 18.97 -7.29
N LEU A 13 -21.46 19.91 -7.59
CA LEU A 13 -21.40 20.71 -8.83
C LEU A 13 -20.11 21.53 -8.92
N LEU A 14 -19.73 22.21 -7.83
CA LEU A 14 -18.52 23.01 -7.79
C LEU A 14 -17.27 22.16 -7.98
N SER A 15 -17.18 21.01 -7.32
CA SER A 15 -16.01 20.12 -7.45
C SER A 15 -15.89 19.57 -8.88
N ASN A 16 -17.00 19.20 -9.51
CA ASN A 16 -17.01 18.80 -10.92
C ASN A 16 -16.61 19.95 -11.85
N ALA A 17 -17.15 21.15 -11.64
CA ALA A 17 -16.80 22.32 -12.45
C ALA A 17 -15.31 22.65 -12.36
N ILE A 18 -14.72 22.53 -11.17
CA ILE A 18 -13.28 22.68 -10.98
C ILE A 18 -12.51 21.63 -11.77
N VAL A 19 -12.83 20.35 -11.61
CA VAL A 19 -12.11 19.26 -12.30
C VAL A 19 -12.25 19.37 -13.82
N LEU A 20 -13.41 19.74 -14.35
CA LEU A 20 -13.63 19.77 -15.80
C LEU A 20 -13.11 21.04 -16.48
N PHE A 21 -13.12 22.18 -15.81
CA PHE A 21 -12.92 23.48 -16.47
C PHE A 21 -11.71 24.28 -15.98
N SER A 22 -11.05 23.88 -14.89
CA SER A 22 -9.86 24.61 -14.41
C SER A 22 -8.57 24.13 -15.06
N ASN A 23 -7.57 25.02 -15.13
CA ASN A 23 -6.26 24.72 -15.69
C ASN A 23 -5.54 23.61 -14.89
N LEU A 24 -4.86 22.69 -15.58
CA LEU A 24 -4.07 21.60 -14.99
C LEU A 24 -2.95 22.09 -14.03
N ASP A 25 -2.47 23.31 -14.23
CA ASP A 25 -1.47 23.94 -13.37
C ASP A 25 -2.05 24.38 -12.01
N TRP A 26 -3.38 24.50 -11.89
CA TRP A 26 -4.05 24.95 -10.66
C TRP A 26 -4.28 23.79 -9.69
N ILE A 27 -3.20 23.10 -9.32
CA ILE A 27 -3.22 22.00 -8.35
C ILE A 27 -3.90 22.38 -7.03
N TRP A 28 -3.68 23.60 -6.54
CA TRP A 28 -4.27 24.12 -5.31
C TRP A 28 -5.80 24.18 -5.34
N LEU A 29 -6.41 24.10 -6.53
CA LEU A 29 -7.85 24.06 -6.74
C LEU A 29 -8.32 22.65 -7.12
N ARG A 30 -7.67 22.02 -8.12
CA ARG A 30 -8.04 20.70 -8.64
C ARG A 30 -7.87 19.58 -7.62
N PHE A 31 -6.74 19.56 -6.91
CA PHE A 31 -6.45 18.49 -5.96
C PHE A 31 -7.42 18.48 -4.76
N PRO A 32 -7.76 19.62 -4.11
CA PRO A 32 -8.82 19.65 -3.12
C PRO A 32 -10.19 19.23 -3.65
N ALA A 33 -10.57 19.61 -4.88
CA ALA A 33 -11.82 19.16 -5.49
C ALA A 33 -11.86 17.64 -5.70
N ALA A 34 -10.75 17.05 -6.17
CA ALA A 34 -10.58 15.60 -6.30
C ALA A 34 -10.71 14.89 -4.93
N LEU A 35 -10.10 15.45 -3.89
CA LEU A 35 -10.22 14.94 -2.52
C LEU A 35 -11.66 15.01 -2.00
N VAL A 36 -12.38 16.09 -2.26
CA VAL A 36 -13.78 16.24 -1.84
C VAL A 36 -14.67 15.21 -2.54
N LEU A 37 -14.51 15.02 -3.85
CA LEU A 37 -15.25 14.02 -4.62
C LEU A 37 -14.96 12.59 -4.15
N THR A 38 -13.72 12.29 -3.77
CA THR A 38 -13.29 10.92 -3.45
C THR A 38 -13.46 10.58 -1.96
N PHE A 39 -13.18 11.51 -1.06
CA PHE A 39 -13.06 11.25 0.39
C PHE A 39 -14.11 11.96 1.25
N VAL A 40 -15.01 12.77 0.70
CA VAL A 40 -15.97 13.53 1.50
C VAL A 40 -17.42 13.31 1.06
N LEU A 41 -17.73 13.56 -0.21
CA LEU A 41 -19.11 13.63 -0.68
C LEU A 41 -19.86 12.28 -0.64
N PRO A 42 -19.29 11.13 -1.08
CA PRO A 42 -20.02 9.87 -1.11
C PRO A 42 -20.49 9.42 0.26
N GLY A 43 -19.59 9.42 1.24
CA GLY A 43 -19.90 9.06 2.62
C GLY A 43 -20.88 10.04 3.24
N TRP A 44 -20.67 11.36 3.10
CA TRP A 44 -21.57 12.35 3.69
C TRP A 44 -23.01 12.22 3.16
N ALA A 45 -23.18 12.01 1.86
CA ALA A 45 -24.49 11.79 1.25
C ALA A 45 -25.22 10.57 1.86
N TRP A 46 -24.54 9.42 1.94
CA TRP A 46 -25.13 8.20 2.49
C TRP A 46 -25.38 8.27 4.00
N LEU A 47 -24.55 8.98 4.75
CA LEU A 47 -24.76 9.22 6.18
C LEU A 47 -26.02 10.03 6.47
N LEU A 48 -26.31 11.03 5.64
CA LEU A 48 -27.56 11.79 5.67
C LEU A 48 -28.75 10.90 5.30
N ALA A 49 -28.60 10.11 4.23
CA ALA A 49 -29.63 9.24 3.68
C ALA A 49 -30.17 8.25 4.72
N LEU A 50 -29.31 7.70 5.56
CA LEU A 50 -29.66 6.68 6.54
C LEU A 50 -29.91 7.23 7.94
N ASN A 51 -30.04 8.54 8.08
CA ASN A 51 -30.34 9.23 9.33
C ASN A 51 -29.35 8.87 10.46
N TRP A 52 -28.07 8.70 10.10
CA TRP A 52 -27.00 8.33 11.04
C TRP A 52 -26.54 9.49 11.93
N LEU A 53 -26.90 10.73 11.55
CA LEU A 53 -26.51 12.01 12.16
C LEU A 53 -26.98 12.26 13.61
N HIS A 54 -27.39 11.23 14.34
CA HIS A 54 -27.56 11.31 15.80
C HIS A 54 -26.33 10.85 16.58
N THR A 55 -25.16 10.76 15.93
CA THR A 55 -23.90 10.85 16.69
C THR A 55 -23.62 12.33 16.94
N ASP A 56 -23.78 12.76 18.18
CA ASP A 56 -23.48 14.12 18.65
C ASP A 56 -21.97 14.37 18.82
N ASP A 57 -21.14 13.33 18.58
CA ASP A 57 -19.69 13.41 18.64
C ASP A 57 -19.10 13.79 17.27
N LEU A 58 -18.40 14.93 17.23
CA LEU A 58 -17.75 15.46 16.02
C LEU A 58 -16.65 14.55 15.49
N VAL A 59 -15.85 13.94 16.38
CA VAL A 59 -14.71 13.09 16.01
C VAL A 59 -15.22 11.86 15.27
N GLU A 60 -16.23 11.21 15.83
CA GLU A 60 -16.89 10.07 15.20
C GLU A 60 -17.48 10.44 13.83
N ARG A 61 -18.12 11.61 13.73
CA ARG A 61 -18.71 12.06 12.47
C ARG A 61 -17.67 12.24 11.37
N ILE A 62 -16.51 12.85 11.66
CA ILE A 62 -15.44 13.04 10.69
C ILE A 62 -14.91 11.68 10.21
N VAL A 63 -14.62 10.77 11.15
CA VAL A 63 -14.12 9.42 10.83
C VAL A 63 -15.11 8.66 9.95
N LEU A 64 -16.40 8.74 10.23
CA LEU A 64 -17.43 8.07 9.44
C LEU A 64 -17.62 8.67 8.06
N VAL A 65 -17.63 10.01 7.94
CA VAL A 65 -17.77 10.68 6.63
C VAL A 65 -16.64 10.26 5.72
N ILE A 66 -15.40 10.38 6.18
CA ILE A 66 -14.25 10.11 5.33
C ILE A 66 -14.03 8.60 5.15
N GLY A 67 -14.22 7.82 6.22
CA GLY A 67 -14.10 6.37 6.17
C GLY A 67 -15.11 5.73 5.22
N LEU A 68 -16.40 6.10 5.33
CA LEU A 68 -17.41 5.58 4.42
C LEU A 68 -17.21 6.09 2.99
N SER A 69 -16.75 7.34 2.80
CA SER A 69 -16.40 7.85 1.46
C SER A 69 -15.29 7.00 0.83
N SER A 70 -14.23 6.68 1.58
CA SER A 70 -13.13 5.87 1.05
C SER A 70 -13.59 4.46 0.59
N VAL A 71 -14.47 3.81 1.36
CA VAL A 71 -15.02 2.48 1.03
C VAL A 71 -15.97 2.56 -0.18
N LEU A 72 -16.87 3.54 -0.21
CA LEU A 72 -17.82 3.72 -1.30
C LEU A 72 -17.12 4.10 -2.61
N SER A 73 -16.14 5.00 -2.55
CA SER A 73 -15.32 5.39 -3.68
C SER A 73 -14.56 4.18 -4.23
N ALA A 74 -13.88 3.42 -3.38
CA ALA A 74 -13.19 2.20 -3.82
C ALA A 74 -14.14 1.20 -4.52
N LEU A 75 -15.35 1.01 -3.99
CA LEU A 75 -16.35 0.14 -4.61
C LEU A 75 -16.82 0.66 -5.98
N VAL A 76 -17.22 1.92 -6.10
CA VAL A 76 -17.74 2.43 -7.39
C VAL A 76 -16.65 2.54 -8.45
N LEU A 77 -15.40 2.78 -8.04
CA LEU A 77 -14.25 2.76 -8.92
C LEU A 77 -13.93 1.33 -9.39
N LEU A 78 -14.07 0.32 -8.52
CA LEU A 78 -13.96 -1.09 -8.93
C LEU A 78 -15.03 -1.44 -9.96
N ILE A 79 -16.28 -1.02 -9.73
CA ILE A 79 -17.36 -1.24 -10.70
C ILE A 79 -17.01 -0.58 -12.04
N ALA A 80 -16.53 0.66 -12.02
CA ALA A 80 -16.13 1.38 -13.24
C ALA A 80 -14.94 0.73 -13.96
N LEU A 81 -13.99 0.15 -13.22
CA LEU A 81 -12.86 -0.59 -13.76
C LEU A 81 -13.29 -1.89 -14.47
N LEU A 82 -14.32 -2.56 -13.95
CA LEU A 82 -14.84 -3.81 -14.50
C LEU A 82 -15.79 -3.59 -15.69
N LEU A 83 -16.11 -2.34 -16.03
CA LEU A 83 -16.86 -2.05 -17.25
C LEU A 83 -15.91 -2.09 -18.46
N PRO A 84 -16.35 -2.61 -19.62
CA PRO A 84 -15.52 -2.65 -20.82
C PRO A 84 -15.02 -1.28 -21.25
N GLY A 85 -13.78 -1.23 -21.73
CA GLY A 85 -13.13 -0.02 -22.25
C GLY A 85 -12.14 0.64 -21.28
N PRO A 86 -11.59 1.81 -21.66
CA PRO A 86 -10.48 2.42 -20.94
C PRO A 86 -10.91 3.09 -19.62
N PHE A 87 -10.17 2.80 -18.55
CA PHE A 87 -10.40 3.38 -17.23
C PHE A 87 -9.78 4.79 -17.14
N THR A 88 -10.50 5.77 -17.66
CA THR A 88 -10.06 7.18 -17.79
C THR A 88 -10.76 8.12 -16.79
N GLU A 89 -10.54 9.44 -16.91
CA GLU A 89 -11.17 10.46 -16.06
C GLU A 89 -12.71 10.40 -16.09
N THR A 90 -13.31 10.18 -17.25
CA THR A 90 -14.78 10.21 -17.41
C THR A 90 -15.49 9.10 -16.63
N PRO A 91 -15.14 7.80 -16.78
CA PRO A 91 -15.72 6.74 -15.93
C PRO A 91 -15.52 6.98 -14.43
N ASN A 92 -14.36 7.49 -14.02
CA ASN A 92 -14.06 7.82 -12.63
C ASN A 92 -15.00 8.90 -12.08
N LEU A 93 -15.15 10.02 -12.81
CA LEU A 93 -16.09 11.09 -12.44
C LEU A 93 -17.52 10.59 -12.35
N ILE A 94 -17.98 9.83 -13.35
CA ILE A 94 -19.34 9.27 -13.36
C ILE A 94 -19.55 8.39 -12.12
N ALA A 95 -18.63 7.48 -11.84
CA ALA A 95 -18.72 6.57 -10.69
C ALA A 95 -18.84 7.31 -9.35
N LEU A 96 -17.96 8.29 -9.10
CA LEU A 96 -17.96 9.08 -7.86
C LEU A 96 -19.21 9.97 -7.73
N ASN A 97 -19.68 10.54 -8.84
CA ASN A 97 -20.92 11.31 -8.88
C ASN A 97 -22.13 10.44 -8.58
N LEU A 98 -22.22 9.25 -9.18
CA LEU A 98 -23.31 8.29 -8.91
C LEU A 98 -23.31 7.85 -7.44
N ALA A 99 -22.15 7.59 -6.84
CA ALA A 99 -22.06 7.25 -5.42
C ALA A 99 -22.68 8.33 -4.51
N THR A 100 -22.44 9.60 -4.84
CA THR A 100 -22.97 10.75 -4.10
C THR A 100 -24.46 11.00 -4.39
N LEU A 101 -24.83 11.02 -5.67
CA LEU A 101 -26.19 11.32 -6.12
C LEU A 101 -27.19 10.27 -5.64
N THR A 102 -26.84 8.99 -5.68
CA THR A 102 -27.71 7.91 -5.17
C THR A 102 -28.04 8.09 -3.69
N GLY A 103 -27.07 8.49 -2.86
CA GLY A 103 -27.30 8.82 -1.46
C GLY A 103 -28.23 10.04 -1.29
N LEU A 104 -28.05 11.09 -2.09
CA LEU A 104 -28.90 12.27 -2.08
C LEU A 104 -30.35 11.96 -2.53
N VAL A 105 -30.51 11.19 -3.61
CA VAL A 105 -31.82 10.76 -4.13
C VAL A 105 -32.52 9.85 -3.13
N TRP A 106 -31.80 8.88 -2.54
CA TRP A 106 -32.35 8.03 -1.48
C TRP A 106 -32.89 8.86 -0.31
N ARG A 107 -32.15 9.88 0.11
CA ARG A 107 -32.61 10.79 1.17
C ARG A 107 -33.89 11.52 0.77
N MET A 108 -34.00 12.00 -0.46
CA MET A 108 -35.18 12.70 -0.95
C MET A 108 -36.39 11.76 -1.01
N ALA A 109 -36.23 10.59 -1.61
CA ALA A 109 -37.28 9.58 -1.76
C ALA A 109 -37.82 9.08 -0.41
N ASN A 110 -36.96 8.95 0.60
CA ASN A 110 -37.35 8.47 1.94
C ASN A 110 -37.69 9.60 2.93
N SER A 111 -37.69 10.87 2.49
CA SER A 111 -37.99 12.00 3.37
C SER A 111 -39.49 12.17 3.70
N GLU A 112 -40.39 11.54 2.94
CA GLU A 112 -41.84 11.64 3.13
C GLU A 112 -42.41 10.71 4.22
N TRP A 113 -41.62 9.79 4.80
CA TRP A 113 -42.12 8.81 5.80
C TRP A 113 -42.07 9.25 7.27
N ARG A 114 -41.77 10.52 7.58
CA ARG A 114 -42.00 11.10 8.92
C ARG A 114 -42.38 12.58 8.84
N MET A 115 -43.61 12.88 8.42
CA MET A 115 -44.37 14.02 8.95
C MET A 115 -44.82 13.71 10.40
N VAL A 116 -43.86 13.42 11.28
CA VAL A 116 -44.03 13.66 12.72
C VAL A 116 -43.28 14.95 12.96
N ALA A 117 -44.01 15.98 13.39
CA ALA A 117 -43.52 17.32 13.65
C ALA A 117 -42.11 17.34 14.28
N ILE A 118 -41.09 17.57 13.46
CA ILE A 118 -39.77 18.02 13.93
C ILE A 118 -39.84 19.53 13.79
N SER A 119 -40.38 20.21 14.81
CA SER A 119 -40.13 21.62 14.98
C SER A 119 -38.61 21.83 15.15
N ASP A 120 -38.04 22.68 14.31
CA ASP A 120 -36.92 23.59 14.61
C ASP A 120 -35.71 23.09 15.44
N LYS A 121 -35.32 21.81 15.33
CA LYS A 121 -34.01 21.32 15.80
C LYS A 121 -33.04 20.91 14.70
N LEU A 122 -33.38 21.23 13.45
CA LEU A 122 -32.50 21.08 12.27
C LEU A 122 -31.86 22.41 11.84
N SER A 123 -31.66 23.32 12.79
CA SER A 123 -30.57 24.29 12.70
C SER A 123 -29.27 23.50 12.50
N ALA A 124 -28.38 23.96 11.60
CA ALA A 124 -27.03 23.43 11.52
C ALA A 124 -26.50 23.30 12.96
N PRO A 125 -26.09 22.09 13.41
CA PRO A 125 -25.66 21.92 14.79
C PRO A 125 -24.58 22.96 15.04
N ASN A 126 -24.79 23.80 16.06
CA ASN A 126 -23.83 24.83 16.40
C ASN A 126 -22.48 24.12 16.58
N LEU A 127 -21.42 24.58 15.92
CA LEU A 127 -20.09 23.94 16.05
C LEU A 127 -19.74 23.79 17.53
N GLN A 128 -20.19 24.76 18.34
CA GLN A 128 -20.08 24.78 19.79
C GLN A 128 -20.87 23.66 20.50
N SER A 129 -22.04 23.24 20.01
CA SER A 129 -22.81 22.10 20.54
C SER A 129 -22.29 20.72 20.08
N LEU A 130 -21.54 20.66 18.97
CA LEU A 130 -20.84 19.45 18.52
C LEU A 130 -19.51 19.24 19.25
N ILE A 131 -18.83 20.35 19.58
CA ILE A 131 -17.57 20.36 20.34
C ILE A 131 -17.85 20.15 21.84
N SER A 132 -19.00 20.57 22.37
CA SER A 132 -19.32 20.57 23.81
C SER A 132 -19.36 19.19 24.48
N ASN A 133 -19.35 18.10 23.72
CA ASN A 133 -19.41 16.73 24.26
C ASN A 133 -18.05 16.18 24.72
N LEU A 134 -16.96 16.90 24.46
CA LEU A 134 -15.61 16.56 24.91
C LEU A 134 -15.07 17.64 25.86
N PRO A 135 -14.43 17.26 26.98
CA PRO A 135 -13.67 18.21 27.78
C PRO A 135 -12.63 18.91 26.90
N SER A 136 -12.49 20.23 27.03
CA SER A 136 -11.56 21.04 26.21
C SER A 136 -10.13 20.50 26.22
N LYS A 137 -9.68 19.95 27.37
CA LYS A 137 -8.38 19.29 27.51
C LYS A 137 -8.26 18.00 26.69
N THR A 138 -9.28 17.14 26.70
CA THR A 138 -9.28 15.89 25.91
C THR A 138 -9.17 16.21 24.43
N LEU A 139 -9.96 17.18 23.95
CA LEU A 139 -9.93 17.61 22.56
C LEU A 139 -8.56 18.19 22.19
N LEU A 140 -7.98 19.05 23.03
CA LEU A 140 -6.64 19.61 22.78
C LEU A 140 -5.57 18.51 22.67
N ILE A 141 -5.56 17.55 23.59
CA ILE A 141 -4.59 16.44 23.55
C ILE A 141 -4.80 15.59 22.29
N LEU A 142 -6.05 15.28 21.93
CA LEU A 142 -6.34 14.55 20.70
C LEU A 142 -5.85 15.30 19.47
N LEU A 143 -6.10 16.62 19.39
CA LEU A 143 -5.62 17.46 18.29
C LEU A 143 -4.09 17.48 18.20
N LEU A 144 -3.38 17.51 19.34
CA LEU A 144 -1.92 17.41 19.36
C LEU A 144 -1.42 16.04 18.87
N ILE A 145 -2.08 14.95 19.26
CA ILE A 145 -1.74 13.60 18.77
C ILE A 145 -1.99 13.50 17.26
N VAL A 146 -3.13 14.01 16.78
CA VAL A 146 -3.46 14.03 15.34
C VAL A 146 -2.48 14.92 14.57
N ALA A 147 -2.10 16.08 15.11
CA ALA A 147 -1.12 16.97 14.49
C ALA A 147 0.26 16.31 14.39
N LEU A 148 0.72 15.62 15.44
CA LEU A 148 1.95 14.84 15.42
C LEU A 148 1.89 13.69 14.40
N ALA A 149 0.76 12.98 14.37
CA ALA A 149 0.55 11.89 13.42
C ALA A 149 0.52 12.41 11.97
N ALA A 150 -0.08 13.56 11.72
CA ALA A 150 -0.07 14.23 10.42
C ALA A 150 1.33 14.70 10.05
N PHE A 151 2.07 15.31 10.98
CA PHE A 151 3.44 15.77 10.75
C PHE A 151 4.34 14.63 10.26
N THR A 152 4.36 13.49 10.97
CA THR A 152 5.20 12.33 10.60
C THR A 152 4.80 11.67 9.27
N ARG A 153 3.56 11.85 8.82
CA ARG A 153 3.02 11.19 7.61
C ARG A 153 2.97 12.09 6.37
N VAL A 154 2.87 13.41 6.53
CA VAL A 154 2.67 14.37 5.42
C VAL A 154 3.97 15.08 5.03
N THR A 155 4.86 15.34 5.99
CA THR A 155 6.12 16.02 5.73
C THR A 155 6.91 15.29 4.65
N ARG A 156 7.30 16.02 3.60
CA ARG A 156 8.09 15.49 2.47
C ARG A 156 7.52 14.22 1.83
N LEU A 157 6.19 14.06 1.81
CA LEU A 157 5.54 12.87 1.25
C LEU A 157 5.92 12.59 -0.22
N GLY A 158 6.16 13.65 -1.01
CA GLY A 158 6.64 13.58 -2.40
C GLY A 158 8.16 13.70 -2.57
N TYR A 159 8.94 13.53 -1.50
CA TYR A 159 10.41 13.64 -1.58
C TYR A 159 11.07 12.39 -2.14
N ALA A 160 10.69 11.21 -1.64
CA ALA A 160 11.20 9.96 -2.15
C ALA A 160 10.52 9.57 -3.47
N GLU A 161 11.31 9.17 -4.46
CA GLU A 161 10.87 8.56 -5.72
C GLU A 161 10.11 7.26 -5.47
N PHE A 162 9.26 6.86 -6.41
CA PHE A 162 8.56 5.58 -6.36
C PHE A 162 9.53 4.41 -6.43
N HIS A 163 9.14 3.29 -5.84
CA HIS A 163 9.95 2.10 -5.78
C HIS A 163 9.14 0.80 -5.79
N GLU A 164 9.66 -0.23 -6.46
CA GLU A 164 9.15 -1.62 -6.44
C GLU A 164 7.62 -1.70 -6.46
N ASP A 165 6.99 -2.15 -5.37
CA ASP A 165 5.53 -2.33 -5.24
C ASP A 165 4.72 -1.07 -5.59
N GLU A 166 5.24 0.14 -5.32
CA GLU A 166 4.57 1.37 -5.72
C GLU A 166 4.52 1.51 -7.25
N LEU A 167 5.63 1.18 -7.92
CA LEU A 167 5.71 1.27 -9.38
C LEU A 167 4.89 0.19 -10.07
N GLU A 168 4.77 -1.00 -9.47
CA GLU A 168 3.84 -2.01 -9.95
C GLU A 168 2.42 -1.46 -9.98
N ASN A 169 1.97 -0.87 -8.86
CA ASN A 169 0.66 -0.24 -8.76
C ASN A 169 0.48 0.89 -9.76
N MET A 170 1.45 1.79 -9.89
CA MET A 170 1.36 2.89 -10.84
C MET A 170 1.34 2.42 -12.31
N ARG A 171 2.03 1.32 -12.64
CA ARG A 171 1.97 0.72 -13.98
C ARG A 171 0.61 0.09 -14.27
N LEU A 172 -0.03 -0.54 -13.29
CA LEU A 172 -1.41 -1.06 -13.45
C LEU A 172 -2.40 0.06 -13.75
N ILE A 173 -2.24 1.24 -13.14
CA ILE A 173 -3.05 2.43 -13.47
C ILE A 173 -2.88 2.82 -14.94
N VAL A 174 -1.64 2.87 -15.43
CA VAL A 174 -1.34 3.19 -16.84
C VAL A 174 -1.97 2.17 -17.79
N ARG A 175 -1.86 0.87 -17.49
CA ARG A 175 -2.47 -0.21 -18.28
C ARG A 175 -4.00 -0.11 -18.31
N ALA A 176 -4.63 0.13 -17.16
CA ALA A 176 -6.07 0.34 -17.06
C ALA A 176 -6.51 1.58 -17.87
N TYR A 177 -5.71 2.66 -17.87
CA TYR A 177 -5.97 3.84 -18.69
C TYR A 177 -5.92 3.54 -20.19
N LYS A 178 -5.00 2.67 -20.64
CA LYS A 178 -4.92 2.20 -22.03
C LYS A 178 -6.13 1.33 -22.45
N GLY A 179 -6.92 0.83 -21.49
CA GLY A 179 -8.01 -0.10 -21.74
C GLY A 179 -7.57 -1.56 -21.82
N GLU A 180 -6.42 -1.89 -21.23
CA GLU A 180 -5.99 -3.28 -21.08
C GLU A 180 -6.87 -3.99 -20.03
N GLU A 181 -7.88 -4.74 -20.49
CA GLU A 181 -8.90 -5.38 -19.62
C GLU A 181 -8.31 -6.37 -18.61
N TYR A 182 -7.10 -6.88 -18.87
CA TYR A 182 -6.39 -7.80 -17.97
C TYR A 182 -5.66 -7.11 -16.82
N ALA A 183 -5.53 -5.78 -16.84
CA ALA A 183 -4.79 -5.02 -15.82
C ALA A 183 -5.24 -5.30 -14.37
N PRO A 184 -6.54 -5.41 -14.04
CA PRO A 184 -6.99 -5.70 -12.68
C PRO A 184 -6.57 -7.08 -12.15
N PHE A 185 -6.28 -8.02 -13.05
CA PHE A 185 -5.99 -9.42 -12.72
C PHE A 185 -4.49 -9.74 -12.69
N LEU A 186 -3.64 -8.80 -13.14
CA LEU A 186 -2.19 -8.86 -12.91
C LEU A 186 -1.82 -8.62 -11.45
N ASP A 187 -2.71 -8.01 -10.68
CA ASP A 187 -2.49 -7.74 -9.26
C ASP A 187 -2.82 -8.96 -8.41
N SER A 188 -1.78 -9.57 -7.81
CA SER A 188 -1.93 -10.71 -6.91
C SER A 188 -2.82 -10.46 -5.69
N LYS A 189 -3.09 -9.19 -5.32
CA LYS A 189 -3.81 -8.77 -4.11
C LYS A 189 -5.15 -8.10 -4.40
N GLY A 190 -5.50 -7.91 -5.68
CA GLY A 190 -6.72 -7.23 -6.16
C GLY A 190 -6.57 -5.70 -6.28
N PRO A 191 -7.39 -5.01 -7.09
CA PRO A 191 -7.03 -3.70 -7.65
C PRO A 191 -7.28 -2.50 -6.72
N ILE A 192 -7.91 -2.72 -5.56
CA ILE A 192 -8.51 -1.64 -4.75
C ILE A 192 -7.50 -0.57 -4.32
N HIS A 193 -6.25 -0.95 -4.01
CA HIS A 193 -5.28 0.00 -3.47
C HIS A 193 -4.76 1.00 -4.48
N TRP A 194 -4.76 0.70 -5.78
CA TRP A 194 -4.34 1.66 -6.79
C TRP A 194 -5.50 2.44 -7.41
N LEU A 195 -6.76 2.09 -7.13
CA LEU A 195 -7.93 2.83 -7.62
C LEU A 195 -8.09 4.22 -7.00
N LEU A 196 -7.88 4.37 -5.69
CA LEU A 196 -7.95 5.69 -5.05
C LEU A 196 -6.82 6.63 -5.54
N PRO A 197 -5.56 6.18 -5.66
CA PRO A 197 -4.50 6.94 -6.34
C PRO A 197 -4.85 7.28 -7.80
N ALA A 198 -5.39 6.33 -8.57
CA ALA A 198 -5.81 6.56 -9.96
C ALA A 198 -6.86 7.68 -10.06
N ALA A 199 -7.90 7.63 -9.23
CA ALA A 199 -8.91 8.67 -9.17
C ALA A 199 -8.30 10.04 -8.85
N LEU A 200 -7.43 10.15 -7.85
CA LEU A 200 -6.78 11.43 -7.55
C LEU A 200 -5.88 11.90 -8.69
N TRP A 201 -5.15 11.00 -9.35
CA TRP A 201 -4.33 11.33 -10.51
C TRP A 201 -5.18 11.85 -11.65
N TYR A 202 -6.25 11.14 -12.05
CA TYR A 202 -7.07 11.51 -13.20
C TYR A 202 -7.80 12.82 -12.97
N LEU A 203 -8.38 13.01 -11.78
CA LEU A 203 -9.10 14.24 -11.45
C LEU A 203 -8.17 15.44 -11.29
N ASN A 204 -6.94 15.23 -10.78
CA ASN A 204 -5.94 16.29 -10.70
C ASN A 204 -5.32 16.62 -12.08
N GLY A 205 -5.09 15.59 -12.90
CA GLY A 205 -4.59 15.66 -14.28
C GLY A 205 -3.10 15.33 -14.46
N TRP A 206 -2.30 15.35 -13.38
CA TRP A 206 -0.92 14.84 -13.33
C TRP A 206 -0.61 14.30 -11.93
N VAL A 207 0.50 13.57 -11.75
CA VAL A 207 0.83 12.91 -10.49
C VAL A 207 2.25 13.18 -10.02
N ASN A 208 2.44 13.22 -8.72
CA ASN A 208 3.74 12.95 -8.13
C ASN A 208 3.54 11.98 -6.97
N GLU A 209 4.64 11.60 -6.33
CA GLU A 209 4.62 10.60 -5.28
C GLU A 209 3.75 11.08 -4.10
N GLY A 210 3.73 12.39 -3.81
CA GLY A 210 2.86 12.99 -2.81
C GLY A 210 1.36 12.78 -3.10
N ILE A 211 0.93 13.07 -4.34
CA ILE A 211 -0.45 12.90 -4.78
C ILE A 211 -0.84 11.41 -4.71
N ALA A 212 -0.01 10.52 -5.26
CA ALA A 212 -0.29 9.09 -5.30
C ALA A 212 -0.38 8.46 -3.89
N ARG A 213 0.45 8.92 -2.94
CA ARG A 213 0.48 8.42 -1.56
C ARG A 213 -0.63 9.01 -0.66
N THR A 214 -1.31 10.07 -1.10
CA THR A 214 -2.31 10.79 -0.29
C THR A 214 -3.46 9.91 0.24
N PRO A 215 -4.05 8.97 -0.53
CA PRO A 215 -5.09 8.07 -0.03
C PRO A 215 -4.68 7.33 1.26
N PHE A 216 -3.44 6.86 1.32
CA PHE A 216 -2.89 6.09 2.43
C PHE A 216 -2.59 6.97 3.63
N VAL A 217 -2.09 8.19 3.40
CA VAL A 217 -1.91 9.21 4.45
C VAL A 217 -3.24 9.58 5.10
N ILE A 218 -4.30 9.79 4.30
CA ILE A 218 -5.63 10.15 4.82
C ILE A 218 -6.14 9.07 5.77
N VAL A 219 -6.14 7.80 5.35
CA VAL A 219 -6.65 6.71 6.20
C VAL A 219 -5.76 6.46 7.41
N ALA A 220 -4.44 6.62 7.29
CA ALA A 220 -3.51 6.45 8.40
C ALA A 220 -3.66 7.56 9.46
N ILE A 221 -3.91 8.81 9.05
CA ILE A 221 -4.22 9.90 9.97
C ILE A 221 -5.59 9.67 10.62
N LEU A 222 -6.59 9.21 9.86
CA LEU A 222 -7.94 8.93 10.39
C LEU A 222 -8.03 7.72 11.31
N LEU A 223 -7.07 6.79 11.21
CA LEU A 223 -6.95 5.70 12.17
C LEU A 223 -6.76 6.24 13.59
N VAL A 224 -6.06 7.35 13.80
CA VAL A 224 -5.82 7.94 15.13
C VAL A 224 -7.12 8.35 15.85
N PRO A 225 -7.99 9.23 15.29
CA PRO A 225 -9.27 9.55 15.91
C PRO A 225 -10.25 8.36 15.93
N LEU A 226 -10.16 7.42 14.99
CA LEU A 226 -10.93 6.18 15.05
C LEU A 226 -10.58 5.35 16.29
N MET A 227 -9.29 5.17 16.57
CA MET A 227 -8.82 4.44 17.74
C MET A 227 -9.13 5.17 19.05
N PHE A 228 -9.14 6.52 19.03
CA PHE A 228 -9.67 7.31 20.14
C PHE A 228 -11.15 6.98 20.41
N ALA A 229 -11.99 7.05 19.37
CA ALA A 229 -13.43 6.80 19.50
C ALA A 229 -13.71 5.36 19.96
N LEU A 230 -13.03 4.38 19.38
CA LEU A 230 -13.17 2.97 19.73
C LEU A 230 -12.72 2.71 21.17
N GLY A 231 -11.55 3.23 21.57
CA GLY A 231 -11.03 3.10 22.93
C GLY A 231 -11.92 3.75 23.99
N ARG A 232 -12.44 4.95 23.71
CA ARG A 232 -13.42 5.63 24.59
C ARG A 232 -14.69 4.80 24.74
N ARG A 233 -15.24 4.26 23.66
CA ARG A 233 -16.50 3.49 23.69
C ARG A 233 -16.36 2.11 24.34
N MET A 234 -15.30 1.37 24.03
CA MET A 234 -15.08 0.01 24.55
C MET A 234 -14.62 0.01 26.02
N SER A 235 -14.21 1.16 26.56
CA SER A 235 -13.83 1.33 27.96
C SER A 235 -14.92 1.96 28.84
N GLY A 236 -16.14 2.13 28.33
CA GLY A 236 -17.25 2.74 29.06
C GLY A 236 -17.16 4.26 29.20
N GLY A 237 -16.57 4.94 28.21
CA GLY A 237 -16.48 6.41 28.16
C GLY A 237 -15.18 7.00 28.71
N ARG A 238 -14.13 6.20 28.91
CA ARG A 238 -12.86 6.71 29.47
C ARG A 238 -12.01 7.34 28.38
N ASP A 239 -11.97 8.67 28.37
CA ASP A 239 -11.15 9.46 27.45
C ASP A 239 -9.66 9.07 27.48
N SER A 240 -9.13 8.70 28.66
CA SER A 240 -7.72 8.31 28.80
C SER A 240 -7.35 7.06 28.00
N VAL A 241 -8.26 6.09 27.89
CA VAL A 241 -8.03 4.88 27.08
C VAL A 241 -8.02 5.25 25.60
N GLY A 242 -8.97 6.09 25.16
CA GLY A 242 -9.00 6.59 23.79
C GLY A 242 -7.74 7.38 23.42
N LEU A 243 -7.31 8.32 24.27
CA LEU A 243 -6.12 9.14 24.02
C LEU A 243 -4.84 8.30 23.95
N LEU A 244 -4.69 7.30 24.84
CA LEU A 244 -3.54 6.41 24.81
C LEU A 244 -3.54 5.50 23.59
N ALA A 245 -4.69 4.95 23.19
CA ALA A 245 -4.80 4.14 21.99
C ALA A 245 -4.46 4.96 20.73
N ALA A 246 -4.97 6.20 20.64
CA ALA A 246 -4.61 7.15 19.60
C ALA A 246 -3.11 7.50 19.62
N GLY A 247 -2.52 7.69 20.80
CA GLY A 247 -1.10 7.96 20.98
C GLY A 247 -0.22 6.81 20.49
N PHE A 248 -0.49 5.57 20.92
CA PHE A 248 0.25 4.38 20.50
C PHE A 248 0.23 4.20 18.98
N VAL A 249 -0.93 4.34 18.34
CA VAL A 249 -1.04 4.26 16.88
C VAL A 249 -0.41 5.47 16.19
N GLY A 250 -0.55 6.67 16.76
CA GLY A 250 -0.03 7.91 16.21
C GLY A 250 1.49 7.92 16.05
N VAL A 251 2.21 7.37 17.03
CA VAL A 251 3.68 7.30 17.06
C VAL A 251 4.24 5.96 16.62
N ASN A 252 3.41 5.00 16.20
CA ASN A 252 3.90 3.71 15.72
C ASN A 252 4.53 3.87 14.32
N GLY A 253 5.80 3.51 14.20
CA GLY A 253 6.58 3.72 12.98
C GLY A 253 6.14 2.84 11.81
N PHE A 254 5.51 1.68 12.09
CA PHE A 254 4.88 0.85 11.07
C PHE A 254 3.77 1.60 10.36
N PHE A 255 2.86 2.24 11.11
CA PHE A 255 1.77 3.04 10.53
C PHE A 255 2.23 4.36 9.91
N VAL A 256 3.42 4.85 10.27
CA VAL A 256 4.05 5.97 9.55
C VAL A 256 4.58 5.49 8.20
N ALA A 257 5.29 4.36 8.18
CA ALA A 257 5.84 3.79 6.96
C ALA A 257 4.73 3.43 5.94
N LEU A 258 3.68 2.74 6.40
CA LEU A 258 2.54 2.37 5.55
C LEU A 258 1.79 3.57 4.97
N ALA A 259 1.79 4.71 5.67
CA ALA A 259 1.11 5.91 5.18
C ALA A 259 1.85 6.53 3.99
N ARG A 260 3.15 6.27 3.85
CA ARG A 260 4.04 6.95 2.90
C ARG A 260 4.29 6.13 1.63
N HIS A 261 3.49 5.10 1.37
CA HIS A 261 3.64 4.21 0.23
C HIS A 261 2.31 3.92 -0.45
N VAL A 262 2.34 3.77 -1.78
CA VAL A 262 1.19 3.35 -2.58
C VAL A 262 0.95 1.85 -2.41
N GLU A 263 0.29 1.44 -1.32
CA GLU A 263 0.06 0.02 -0.99
C GLU A 263 -1.23 -0.24 -0.20
N ASN A 264 -1.82 -1.42 -0.35
CA ASN A 264 -3.08 -1.82 0.31
C ASN A 264 -3.06 -1.82 1.84
N ARG A 265 -1.90 -1.98 2.47
CA ARG A 265 -1.76 -2.26 3.91
C ARG A 265 -2.41 -1.19 4.81
N ALA A 266 -2.24 0.10 4.50
CA ALA A 266 -2.84 1.18 5.28
C ALA A 266 -4.39 1.16 5.20
N LEU A 267 -4.93 0.86 4.02
CA LEU A 267 -6.38 0.77 3.78
C LEU A 267 -6.99 -0.36 4.60
N ILE A 268 -6.39 -1.56 4.58
CA ILE A 268 -6.90 -2.74 5.29
C ILE A 268 -6.91 -2.52 6.80
N VAL A 269 -5.85 -1.94 7.37
CA VAL A 269 -5.80 -1.64 8.81
C VAL A 269 -6.92 -0.70 9.21
N PHE A 270 -7.10 0.39 8.44
CA PHE A 270 -8.13 1.39 8.71
C PHE A 270 -9.53 0.83 8.51
N TRP A 271 -9.82 0.18 7.38
CA TRP A 271 -11.14 -0.40 7.10
C TRP A 271 -11.47 -1.57 8.01
N GLY A 272 -10.48 -2.38 8.41
CA GLY A 272 -10.65 -3.40 9.44
C GLY A 272 -11.05 -2.81 10.80
N ALA A 273 -10.37 -1.74 11.25
CA ALA A 273 -10.73 -1.03 12.47
C ALA A 273 -12.11 -0.34 12.36
N LEU A 274 -12.43 0.22 11.20
CA LEU A 274 -13.73 0.83 10.90
C LEU A 274 -14.84 -0.24 10.95
N ALA A 275 -14.63 -1.41 10.36
CA ALA A 275 -15.56 -2.53 10.43
C ALA A 275 -15.78 -3.01 11.87
N VAL A 276 -14.72 -3.13 12.68
CA VAL A 276 -14.82 -3.45 14.12
C VAL A 276 -15.66 -2.40 14.84
N TRP A 277 -15.46 -1.12 14.55
CA TRP A 277 -16.25 -0.05 15.15
C TRP A 277 -17.74 -0.12 14.75
N LEU A 278 -18.05 -0.34 13.48
CA LEU A 278 -19.42 -0.53 12.98
C LEU A 278 -20.09 -1.75 13.62
N ALA A 279 -19.39 -2.88 13.71
CA ALA A 279 -19.88 -4.07 14.36
C ALA A 279 -20.12 -3.86 15.86
N TYR A 280 -19.25 -3.11 16.54
CA TYR A 280 -19.43 -2.77 17.94
C TYR A 280 -20.65 -1.87 18.17
N ARG A 281 -20.92 -0.92 17.26
CA ARG A 281 -22.15 -0.11 17.28
C ARG A 281 -23.40 -0.97 17.10
N TYR A 282 -23.38 -1.94 16.17
CA TYR A 282 -24.44 -2.95 16.07
C TYR A 282 -24.64 -3.70 17.39
N TYR A 283 -23.55 -4.15 18.01
CA TYR A 283 -23.58 -4.87 19.28
C TYR A 283 -24.23 -4.05 20.40
N ARG A 284 -23.89 -2.76 20.54
CA ARG A 284 -24.37 -1.91 21.65
C ARG A 284 -25.67 -1.15 21.43
N GLU A 285 -25.99 -0.75 20.20
CA GLU A 285 -27.02 0.30 19.95
C GLU A 285 -28.33 -0.20 19.32
N ASN A 286 -28.50 -1.52 19.12
CA ASN A 286 -29.71 -2.11 18.53
C ASN A 286 -30.12 -1.51 17.16
N ARG A 287 -29.13 -1.05 16.39
CA ARG A 287 -29.29 -0.60 15.02
C ARG A 287 -28.72 -1.64 14.06
N PHE A 288 -29.58 -2.45 13.46
CA PHE A 288 -29.16 -3.57 12.63
C PHE A 288 -28.57 -3.16 11.27
N SER A 289 -28.80 -1.93 10.81
CA SER A 289 -28.21 -1.39 9.59
C SER A 289 -26.68 -1.31 9.62
N PHE A 290 -26.05 -1.31 10.80
CA PHE A 290 -24.60 -1.41 10.92
C PHE A 290 -24.03 -2.72 10.36
N LEU A 291 -24.81 -3.81 10.33
CA LEU A 291 -24.37 -5.07 9.71
C LEU A 291 -24.14 -4.92 8.20
N PHE A 292 -25.00 -4.16 7.52
CA PHE A 292 -24.84 -3.85 6.09
C PHE A 292 -23.49 -3.17 5.84
N PHE A 293 -23.17 -2.12 6.60
CA PHE A 293 -21.91 -1.38 6.41
C PHE A 293 -20.69 -2.16 6.86
N THR A 294 -20.84 -2.99 7.88
CA THR A 294 -19.78 -3.92 8.31
C THR A 294 -19.47 -4.88 7.16
N ALA A 295 -20.49 -5.50 6.56
CA ALA A 295 -20.32 -6.41 5.41
C ALA A 295 -19.74 -5.71 4.18
N LEU A 296 -20.24 -4.52 3.84
CA LEU A 296 -19.70 -3.69 2.76
C LEU A 296 -18.21 -3.40 2.96
N THR A 297 -17.84 -2.92 4.15
CA THR A 297 -16.46 -2.57 4.49
C THR A 297 -15.57 -3.81 4.42
N LEU A 298 -16.03 -4.95 4.95
CA LEU A 298 -15.29 -6.21 4.90
C LEU A 298 -15.15 -6.75 3.48
N ALA A 299 -16.17 -6.62 2.63
CA ALA A 299 -16.10 -7.06 1.25
C ALA A 299 -15.06 -6.28 0.45
N VAL A 300 -15.11 -4.94 0.52
CA VAL A 300 -14.12 -4.07 -0.14
C VAL A 300 -12.72 -4.33 0.41
N SER A 301 -12.59 -4.52 1.72
CA SER A 301 -11.30 -4.84 2.33
C SER A 301 -10.78 -6.20 1.88
N LEU A 302 -11.65 -7.21 1.74
CA LEU A 302 -11.27 -8.54 1.27
C LEU A 302 -10.74 -8.50 -0.16
N ILE A 303 -11.40 -7.75 -1.05
CA ILE A 303 -10.94 -7.54 -2.43
C ILE A 303 -9.58 -6.83 -2.45
N ALA A 304 -9.29 -5.96 -1.47
CA ALA A 304 -7.99 -5.32 -1.34
C ALA A 304 -6.90 -6.27 -0.79
N HIS A 305 -7.27 -7.23 0.06
CA HIS A 305 -6.37 -8.28 0.56
C HIS A 305 -7.09 -9.39 1.38
N PRO A 306 -6.66 -10.66 1.25
CA PRO A 306 -7.23 -11.80 1.97
C PRO A 306 -7.08 -11.77 3.50
N ASN A 307 -6.11 -11.03 4.04
CA ASN A 307 -5.88 -10.97 5.50
C ASN A 307 -7.08 -10.49 6.31
N VAL A 308 -8.05 -9.83 5.68
CA VAL A 308 -9.31 -9.41 6.31
C VAL A 308 -10.09 -10.60 6.85
N LEU A 309 -9.91 -11.80 6.30
CA LEU A 309 -10.50 -13.04 6.82
C LEU A 309 -10.12 -13.29 8.29
N LEU A 310 -8.95 -12.81 8.74
CA LEU A 310 -8.49 -12.92 10.13
C LEU A 310 -9.31 -12.06 11.10
N TYR A 311 -10.09 -11.10 10.62
CA TYR A 311 -11.02 -10.33 11.43
C TYR A 311 -12.38 -11.03 11.62
N LEU A 312 -12.76 -11.99 10.76
CA LEU A 312 -14.06 -12.66 10.80
C LEU A 312 -14.44 -13.23 12.17
N PRO A 313 -13.54 -13.88 12.93
CA PRO A 313 -13.87 -14.38 14.25
C PRO A 313 -14.26 -13.29 15.26
N VAL A 314 -13.73 -12.07 15.12
CA VAL A 314 -14.10 -10.91 15.96
C VAL A 314 -15.57 -10.56 15.74
N PHE A 315 -16.02 -10.51 14.49
CA PHE A 315 -17.42 -10.24 14.14
C PHE A 315 -18.33 -11.38 14.54
N GLY A 316 -17.92 -12.63 14.29
CA GLY A 316 -18.64 -13.82 14.71
C GLY A 316 -18.86 -13.84 16.22
N TYR A 317 -17.86 -13.47 17.01
CA TYR A 317 -17.96 -13.38 18.47
C TYR A 317 -18.97 -12.32 18.93
N LEU A 318 -18.92 -11.11 18.37
CA LEU A 318 -19.88 -10.03 18.70
C LEU A 318 -21.32 -10.40 18.32
N ILE A 319 -21.52 -10.96 17.12
CA ILE A 319 -22.85 -11.40 16.65
C ILE A 319 -23.38 -12.53 17.53
N TRP A 320 -22.57 -13.56 17.78
CA TRP A 320 -22.94 -14.70 18.64
C TRP A 320 -23.32 -14.26 20.05
N HIS A 321 -22.53 -13.37 20.66
CA HIS A 321 -22.83 -12.88 22.00
C HIS A 321 -24.13 -12.07 22.02
N LYS A 322 -24.37 -11.21 21.00
CA LYS A 322 -25.62 -10.45 20.89
C LYS A 322 -26.83 -11.36 20.76
N LEU A 323 -26.76 -12.36 19.87
CA LEU A 323 -27.86 -13.31 19.63
C LEU A 323 -28.18 -14.14 20.88
N ARG A 324 -27.17 -14.48 21.69
CA ARG A 324 -27.38 -15.18 22.97
C ARG A 324 -27.94 -14.27 24.06
N ALA A 325 -27.51 -13.01 24.12
CA ALA A 325 -27.96 -12.07 25.13
C ALA A 325 -29.40 -11.56 24.88
N GLU A 326 -29.80 -11.44 23.61
CA GLU A 326 -31.08 -10.85 23.18
C GLU A 326 -31.83 -11.76 22.17
N PRO A 327 -32.19 -13.01 22.54
CA PRO A 327 -32.79 -13.98 21.62
C PRO A 327 -34.12 -13.51 21.00
N GLU A 328 -34.86 -12.65 21.70
CA GLU A 328 -36.12 -12.06 21.24
C GLU A 328 -35.97 -11.19 19.98
N THR A 329 -34.77 -10.65 19.74
CA THR A 329 -34.51 -9.79 18.60
C THR A 329 -34.24 -10.57 17.30
N TRP A 330 -34.09 -11.91 17.36
CA TRP A 330 -33.76 -12.77 16.22
C TRP A 330 -34.62 -12.53 14.98
N ARG A 331 -35.94 -12.43 15.13
CA ARG A 331 -36.86 -12.20 13.99
C ARG A 331 -36.56 -10.89 13.26
N ARG A 332 -36.13 -9.86 13.98
CA ARG A 332 -35.72 -8.57 13.42
C ARG A 332 -34.28 -8.59 12.90
N GLN A 333 -33.39 -9.38 13.50
CA GLN A 333 -31.98 -9.47 13.12
C GLN A 333 -31.71 -10.34 11.88
N ARG A 334 -32.40 -11.49 11.75
CA ARG A 334 -32.16 -12.46 10.67
C ARG A 334 -32.21 -11.86 9.25
N PRO A 335 -33.12 -10.93 8.86
CA PRO A 335 -33.07 -10.36 7.51
C PRO A 335 -31.83 -9.49 7.30
N TRP A 336 -31.34 -8.79 8.33
CA TRP A 336 -30.12 -7.99 8.23
C TRP A 336 -28.86 -8.84 8.16
N LEU A 337 -28.82 -9.96 8.89
CA LEU A 337 -27.73 -10.94 8.79
C LEU A 337 -27.70 -11.59 7.40
N ALA A 338 -28.86 -11.97 6.86
CA ALA A 338 -28.97 -12.51 5.50
C ALA A 338 -28.55 -11.46 4.45
N ALA A 339 -29.03 -10.23 4.56
CA ALA A 339 -28.65 -9.14 3.66
C ALA A 339 -27.14 -8.85 3.73
N ALA A 340 -26.56 -8.77 4.94
CA ALA A 340 -25.13 -8.59 5.13
C ALA A 340 -24.31 -9.73 4.50
N GLY A 341 -24.74 -10.98 4.68
CA GLY A 341 -24.11 -12.14 4.03
C GLY A 341 -24.17 -12.09 2.51
N LEU A 342 -25.34 -11.74 1.94
CA LEU A 342 -25.54 -11.60 0.50
C LEU A 342 -24.70 -10.46 -0.10
N ILE A 343 -24.59 -9.33 0.61
CA ILE A 343 -23.75 -8.21 0.16
C ILE A 343 -22.28 -8.60 0.20
N PHE A 344 -21.83 -9.21 1.29
CA PHE A 344 -20.45 -9.66 1.40
C PHE A 344 -20.11 -10.65 0.29
N ALA A 345 -20.94 -11.68 0.08
CA ALA A 345 -20.74 -12.68 -0.95
C ALA A 345 -20.85 -12.09 -2.37
N GLY A 346 -21.85 -11.26 -2.65
CA GLY A 346 -22.07 -10.68 -3.97
C GLY A 346 -20.96 -9.71 -4.38
N LEU A 347 -20.54 -8.82 -3.48
CA LEU A 347 -19.45 -7.88 -3.76
C LEU A 347 -18.10 -8.56 -3.91
N THR A 348 -17.82 -9.59 -3.10
CA THR A 348 -16.56 -10.34 -3.24
C THR A 348 -16.56 -11.17 -4.52
N ALA A 349 -17.69 -11.79 -4.87
CA ALA A 349 -17.84 -12.52 -6.14
C ALA A 349 -17.64 -11.63 -7.36
N LEU A 350 -18.02 -10.34 -7.30
CA LEU A 350 -17.84 -9.38 -8.39
C LEU A 350 -16.39 -9.32 -8.91
N PHE A 351 -15.40 -9.46 -8.02
CA PHE A 351 -13.99 -9.48 -8.39
C PHE A 351 -13.41 -10.91 -8.44
N TYR A 352 -13.68 -11.73 -7.42
CA TYR A 352 -13.03 -13.04 -7.32
C TYR A 352 -13.52 -14.05 -8.35
N VAL A 353 -14.76 -13.96 -8.84
CA VAL A 353 -15.23 -14.86 -9.92
C VAL A 353 -14.42 -14.64 -11.20
N PRO A 354 -14.33 -13.42 -11.77
CA PRO A 354 -13.51 -13.21 -12.96
C PRO A 354 -12.01 -13.44 -12.69
N TYR A 355 -11.51 -13.04 -11.52
CA TYR A 355 -10.10 -13.24 -11.15
C TYR A 355 -9.69 -14.73 -11.07
N LEU A 356 -10.53 -15.59 -10.48
CA LEU A 356 -10.26 -17.02 -10.39
C LEU A 356 -10.36 -17.75 -11.73
N THR A 357 -11.00 -17.13 -12.72
CA THR A 357 -11.06 -17.63 -14.10
C THR A 357 -9.97 -17.06 -15.01
N ASP A 358 -9.17 -16.10 -14.54
CA ASP A 358 -8.08 -15.51 -15.32
C ASP A 358 -6.93 -16.53 -15.49
N PRO A 359 -6.31 -16.62 -16.69
CA PRO A 359 -5.24 -17.56 -16.95
C PRO A 359 -4.05 -17.49 -15.98
N GLU A 360 -3.79 -16.33 -15.36
CA GLU A 360 -2.64 -16.16 -14.47
C GLU A 360 -2.88 -16.47 -13.00
N ILE A 361 -4.08 -16.92 -12.65
CA ILE A 361 -4.33 -17.42 -11.30
C ILE A 361 -3.38 -18.57 -10.92
N GLY A 362 -2.91 -19.35 -11.91
CA GLY A 362 -1.92 -20.41 -11.70
C GLY A 362 -0.58 -19.89 -11.18
N LEU A 363 -0.07 -18.79 -11.76
CA LEU A 363 1.18 -18.15 -11.33
C LEU A 363 1.02 -17.52 -9.95
N VAL A 364 -0.11 -16.87 -9.70
CA VAL A 364 -0.44 -16.33 -8.37
C VAL A 364 -0.50 -17.44 -7.32
N TYR A 365 -1.16 -18.56 -7.62
CA TYR A 365 -1.26 -19.69 -6.70
C TYR A 365 0.11 -20.28 -6.38
N GLN A 366 0.94 -20.50 -7.40
CA GLN A 366 2.31 -20.99 -7.21
C GLN A 366 3.14 -20.03 -6.35
N TYR A 367 3.06 -18.73 -6.58
CA TYR A 367 3.72 -17.71 -5.77
C TYR A 367 3.24 -17.76 -4.31
N PHE A 368 1.93 -17.77 -4.05
CA PHE A 368 1.42 -17.83 -2.67
C PHE A 368 1.77 -19.15 -1.98
N ALA A 369 1.67 -20.27 -2.67
CA ALA A 369 1.98 -21.58 -2.12
C ALA A 369 3.47 -21.71 -1.77
N SER A 370 4.38 -21.25 -2.63
CA SER A 370 5.83 -21.41 -2.45
C SER A 370 6.48 -20.34 -1.56
N GLU A 371 6.10 -19.07 -1.76
CA GLU A 371 6.77 -17.92 -1.13
C GLU A 371 6.07 -17.42 0.13
N ARG A 372 4.74 -17.58 0.26
CA ARG A 372 3.97 -16.97 1.35
C ARG A 372 3.49 -17.97 2.40
N VAL A 373 2.72 -18.97 1.99
CA VAL A 373 2.20 -20.02 2.89
C VAL A 373 3.30 -21.05 3.16
N GLY A 374 4.02 -21.45 2.11
CA GLY A 374 5.04 -22.49 2.14
C GLY A 374 4.46 -23.89 2.31
N GLU A 375 5.34 -24.90 2.28
CA GLU A 375 4.96 -26.31 2.23
C GLU A 375 4.72 -26.94 3.62
N ALA A 376 5.24 -26.34 4.69
CA ALA A 376 5.06 -26.86 6.05
C ALA A 376 3.65 -26.52 6.58
N LEU A 377 3.09 -27.44 7.37
CA LEU A 377 1.77 -27.24 7.99
C LEU A 377 1.76 -26.09 9.00
N LEU A 378 2.85 -25.94 9.76
CA LEU A 378 3.00 -24.96 10.84
C LEU A 378 4.43 -24.45 10.94
N TYR A 379 4.58 -23.15 11.20
CA TYR A 379 5.85 -22.44 11.38
C TYR A 379 5.99 -21.93 12.82
N ASN A 380 7.15 -21.37 13.16
CA ASN A 380 7.35 -20.63 14.40
C ASN A 380 8.15 -19.35 14.10
N LEU A 381 7.44 -18.27 13.78
CA LEU A 381 8.03 -16.97 13.44
C LEU A 381 7.94 -15.95 14.57
N VAL A 382 7.82 -16.39 15.82
CA VAL A 382 7.61 -15.49 16.97
C VAL A 382 8.74 -14.49 17.10
N TRP A 383 9.98 -14.92 16.85
CA TRP A 383 11.15 -14.04 16.89
C TRP A 383 11.12 -12.96 15.79
N ASN A 384 10.62 -13.30 14.59
CA ASN A 384 10.56 -12.38 13.46
C ASN A 384 9.68 -11.16 13.75
N ILE A 385 8.67 -11.30 14.60
CA ILE A 385 7.81 -10.18 15.04
C ILE A 385 8.64 -9.03 15.60
N PHE A 386 9.61 -9.36 16.46
CA PHE A 386 10.45 -8.36 17.11
C PHE A 386 11.45 -7.76 16.13
N VAL A 387 11.97 -8.56 15.20
CA VAL A 387 12.83 -8.07 14.12
C VAL A 387 12.06 -7.05 13.26
N GLU A 388 10.85 -7.40 12.81
CA GLU A 388 10.02 -6.49 12.03
C GLU A 388 9.65 -5.21 12.82
N ASP A 389 9.22 -5.31 14.09
CA ASP A 389 8.91 -4.12 14.91
C ASP A 389 10.13 -3.19 15.04
N THR A 390 11.33 -3.74 15.23
CA THR A 390 12.57 -2.96 15.32
C THR A 390 12.94 -2.25 14.02
N LEU A 391 12.61 -2.83 12.86
CA LEU A 391 12.87 -2.22 11.56
C LEU A 391 12.02 -0.96 11.34
N TYR A 392 10.76 -0.97 11.75
CA TYR A 392 9.82 0.14 11.47
C TYR A 392 9.68 1.14 12.62
N THR A 393 9.78 0.68 13.87
CA THR A 393 9.67 1.55 15.05
C THR A 393 11.02 1.69 15.73
N THR A 394 11.31 0.91 16.77
CA THR A 394 12.57 0.86 17.53
C THR A 394 12.49 -0.34 18.47
N TYR A 395 13.60 -0.79 19.05
CA TYR A 395 13.56 -1.81 20.10
C TYR A 395 12.90 -1.34 21.42
N TYR A 396 12.52 -0.06 21.55
CA TYR A 396 11.82 0.48 22.71
C TYR A 396 10.29 0.23 22.68
N HIS A 397 9.73 -0.20 21.54
CA HIS A 397 8.29 -0.25 21.35
C HIS A 397 7.67 -1.60 21.75
N ALA A 398 7.97 -2.69 21.04
CA ALA A 398 7.39 -4.01 21.33
C ALA A 398 7.55 -4.46 22.81
N PRO A 399 8.70 -4.30 23.48
CA PRO A 399 8.85 -4.73 24.88
C PRO A 399 7.85 -4.06 25.83
N VAL A 400 7.50 -2.79 25.59
CA VAL A 400 6.51 -2.06 26.40
C VAL A 400 5.13 -2.65 26.19
N LEU A 401 4.77 -2.92 24.94
CA LEU A 401 3.47 -3.52 24.61
C LEU A 401 3.34 -4.94 25.18
N VAL A 402 4.43 -5.72 25.18
CA VAL A 402 4.49 -7.05 25.83
C VAL A 402 4.34 -6.90 27.35
N ALA A 403 5.09 -6.01 27.99
CA ALA A 403 5.02 -5.81 29.44
C ALA A 403 3.62 -5.39 29.89
N LEU A 404 2.97 -4.49 29.14
CA LEU A 404 1.60 -4.07 29.37
C LEU A 404 0.59 -5.21 29.16
N LEU A 405 0.78 -6.05 28.13
CA LEU A 405 -0.06 -7.22 27.92
C LEU A 405 0.09 -8.23 29.07
N VAL A 406 1.32 -8.51 29.52
CA VAL A 406 1.60 -9.40 30.66
C VAL A 406 0.95 -8.87 31.94
N TRP A 407 1.05 -7.56 32.20
CA TRP A 407 0.34 -6.92 33.31
C TRP A 407 -1.17 -7.19 33.24
N LEU A 408 -1.77 -6.94 32.07
CA LEU A 408 -3.20 -7.10 31.88
C LEU A 408 -3.66 -8.56 32.05
N LEU A 409 -2.92 -9.50 31.45
CA LEU A 409 -3.18 -10.94 31.61
C LEU A 409 -3.06 -11.35 33.09
N GLY A 410 -2.00 -10.93 33.78
CA GLY A 410 -1.83 -11.16 35.22
C GLY A 410 -3.02 -10.67 36.04
N ARG A 411 -3.51 -9.46 35.75
CA ARG A 411 -4.67 -8.85 36.44
C ARG A 411 -5.98 -9.61 36.22
N HIS A 412 -6.19 -10.22 35.07
CA HIS A 412 -7.39 -11.00 34.78
C HIS A 412 -7.30 -12.44 35.29
N PHE A 413 -6.17 -13.12 35.10
CA PHE A 413 -5.99 -14.51 35.55
C PHE A 413 -5.94 -14.62 37.08
N THR A 414 -5.38 -13.63 37.78
CA THR A 414 -5.37 -13.62 39.26
C THR A 414 -6.77 -13.49 39.89
N GLN A 415 -7.78 -13.03 39.16
CA GLN A 415 -9.18 -13.00 39.63
C GLN A 415 -9.75 -14.41 39.82
N TRP A 416 -9.11 -15.43 39.26
CA TRP A 416 -9.43 -16.84 39.43
C TRP A 416 -8.62 -17.52 40.54
N GLY A 417 -7.96 -16.72 41.38
CA GLY A 417 -7.14 -17.19 42.48
C GLY A 417 -5.84 -17.85 42.02
N TRP A 418 -5.29 -18.72 42.86
CA TRP A 418 -4.00 -19.37 42.61
C TRP A 418 -4.00 -20.22 41.33
N ARG A 419 -5.13 -20.85 40.97
CA ARG A 419 -5.27 -21.70 39.78
C ARG A 419 -5.05 -20.91 38.50
N GLY A 420 -5.65 -19.72 38.40
CA GLY A 420 -5.46 -18.85 37.25
C GLY A 420 -4.02 -18.33 37.15
N TRP A 421 -3.40 -17.99 38.28
CA TRP A 421 -1.99 -17.60 38.31
C TRP A 421 -1.06 -18.74 37.87
N ALA A 422 -1.24 -19.95 38.41
CA ALA A 422 -0.45 -21.13 38.03
C ALA A 422 -0.62 -21.47 36.53
N LEU A 423 -1.85 -21.38 36.01
CA LEU A 423 -2.13 -21.56 34.58
C LEU A 423 -1.40 -20.52 33.72
N LEU A 424 -1.46 -19.24 34.09
CA LEU A 424 -0.77 -18.17 33.36
C LEU A 424 0.75 -18.36 33.37
N VAL A 425 1.33 -18.71 34.52
CA VAL A 425 2.78 -18.96 34.65
C VAL A 425 3.20 -20.16 33.83
N GLY A 426 2.46 -21.27 33.89
CA GLY A 426 2.74 -22.47 33.10
C GLY A 426 2.66 -22.20 31.59
N LEU A 427 1.62 -21.50 31.13
CA LEU A 427 1.48 -21.14 29.71
C LEU A 427 2.55 -20.13 29.26
N SER A 428 2.92 -19.17 30.12
CA SER A 428 4.00 -18.22 29.82
C SER A 428 5.35 -18.92 29.72
N ALA A 429 5.65 -19.88 30.59
CA ALA A 429 6.86 -20.69 30.51
C ALA A 429 6.90 -21.52 29.21
N ALA A 430 5.76 -22.11 28.82
CA ALA A 430 5.64 -22.83 27.55
C ALA A 430 5.86 -21.88 26.35
N ILE A 431 5.24 -20.70 26.33
CA ILE A 431 5.46 -19.65 25.31
C ILE A 431 6.93 -19.20 25.26
N ILE A 432 7.60 -19.03 26.39
CA ILE A 432 9.03 -18.66 26.40
C ILE A 432 9.87 -19.77 25.78
N SER A 433 9.54 -21.04 26.07
CA SER A 433 10.28 -22.18 25.53
C SER A 433 10.15 -22.32 24.01
N THR A 434 9.08 -21.81 23.38
CA THR A 434 8.97 -21.83 21.89
C THR A 434 9.97 -20.87 21.24
N VAL A 435 10.46 -19.87 21.97
CA VAL A 435 11.45 -18.91 21.47
C VAL A 435 12.86 -19.37 21.85
N VAL A 436 13.06 -19.82 23.09
CA VAL A 436 14.39 -20.18 23.62
C VAL A 436 14.84 -21.57 23.17
N ALA A 437 13.91 -22.50 22.97
CA ALA A 437 14.19 -23.87 22.55
C ALA A 437 13.18 -24.31 21.45
N PRO A 438 13.21 -23.67 20.26
CA PRO A 438 12.22 -23.90 19.21
C PRO A 438 12.19 -25.36 18.73
N ASP A 439 13.34 -26.03 18.70
CA ASP A 439 13.46 -27.42 18.24
C ASP A 439 12.72 -28.41 19.16
N ALA A 440 12.57 -28.07 20.46
CA ALA A 440 11.83 -28.89 21.41
C ALA A 440 10.32 -28.99 21.08
N TRP A 441 9.82 -28.10 20.22
CA TRP A 441 8.43 -28.05 19.81
C TRP A 441 8.17 -28.75 18.47
N ILE A 442 9.17 -29.37 17.86
CA ILE A 442 9.03 -30.11 16.60
C ILE A 442 8.87 -31.61 16.93
N ILE A 443 7.70 -32.17 16.65
CA ILE A 443 7.40 -33.60 16.86
C ILE A 443 6.97 -34.22 15.53
N ALA A 444 7.70 -35.22 15.05
CA ALA A 444 7.40 -35.95 13.81
C ALA A 444 7.11 -35.00 12.61
N ASN A 445 7.95 -33.97 12.45
CA ASN A 445 7.86 -32.90 11.43
C ASN A 445 6.70 -31.89 11.57
N ILE A 446 5.99 -31.89 12.70
CA ILE A 446 4.96 -30.89 13.00
C ILE A 446 5.49 -29.94 14.07
N ASN A 447 5.42 -28.63 13.79
CA ASN A 447 5.76 -27.60 14.77
C ASN A 447 4.57 -27.31 15.68
N LEU A 448 4.66 -27.68 16.96
CA LEU A 448 3.62 -27.49 17.97
C LEU A 448 3.76 -26.19 18.76
N ALA A 449 4.66 -25.28 18.35
CA ALA A 449 4.89 -24.02 19.04
C ALA A 449 3.63 -23.13 19.13
N PHE A 450 2.63 -23.33 18.28
CA PHE A 450 1.35 -22.61 18.35
C PHE A 450 0.48 -23.01 19.56
N VAL A 451 0.65 -24.22 20.11
CA VAL A 451 -0.25 -24.80 21.12
C VAL A 451 -0.33 -23.93 22.39
N PRO A 452 0.77 -23.47 23.00
CA PRO A 452 0.70 -22.59 24.18
C PRO A 452 -0.06 -21.29 23.93
N TYR A 453 0.07 -20.71 22.73
CA TYR A 453 -0.61 -19.46 22.36
C TYR A 453 -2.12 -19.67 22.16
N ALA A 454 -2.50 -20.77 21.50
CA ALA A 454 -3.89 -21.16 21.34
C ALA A 454 -4.55 -21.45 22.69
N LEU A 455 -3.86 -22.18 23.58
CA LEU A 455 -4.34 -22.47 24.93
C LEU A 455 -4.49 -21.20 25.78
N LEU A 456 -3.51 -20.28 25.74
CA LEU A 456 -3.62 -18.99 26.42
C LEU A 456 -4.81 -18.18 25.90
N SER A 457 -5.00 -18.17 24.59
CA SER A 457 -6.10 -17.43 23.97
C SER A 457 -7.47 -18.01 24.35
N MET A 458 -7.60 -19.33 24.30
CA MET A 458 -8.79 -20.04 24.74
C MET A 458 -9.06 -19.83 26.23
N ALA A 459 -8.05 -19.97 27.08
CA ALA A 459 -8.17 -19.76 28.52
C ALA A 459 -8.66 -18.34 28.84
N PHE A 460 -8.12 -17.32 28.15
CA PHE A 460 -8.57 -15.93 28.32
C PHE A 460 -10.04 -15.74 27.90
N MET A 461 -10.46 -16.32 26.77
CA MET A 461 -11.84 -16.24 26.29
C MET A 461 -12.85 -16.90 27.25
N LEU A 462 -12.41 -17.91 28.00
CA LEU A 462 -13.24 -18.62 28.98
C LEU A 462 -13.31 -17.93 30.35
N LEU A 463 -12.56 -16.84 30.59
CA LEU A 463 -12.59 -16.15 31.88
C LEU A 463 -13.99 -15.56 32.19
N PRO A 464 -14.60 -15.89 33.34
CA PRO A 464 -16.00 -15.56 33.63
C PRO A 464 -16.24 -14.09 33.99
N ARG A 465 -15.20 -13.35 34.42
CA ARG A 465 -15.30 -11.95 34.90
C ARG A 465 -14.73 -10.92 33.92
N THR A 466 -14.37 -11.35 32.71
CA THR A 466 -13.85 -10.46 31.68
C THR A 466 -14.98 -10.00 30.77
N SER A 467 -15.06 -8.70 30.48
CA SER A 467 -16.12 -8.14 29.64
C SER A 467 -15.99 -8.58 28.18
N VAL A 468 -17.10 -8.49 27.44
CA VAL A 468 -17.14 -8.81 26.00
C VAL A 468 -16.20 -7.90 25.22
N GLU A 469 -16.12 -6.63 25.60
CA GLU A 469 -15.23 -5.65 24.98
C GLU A 469 -13.77 -6.08 25.08
N PHE A 470 -13.31 -6.46 26.29
CA PHE A 470 -11.94 -6.97 26.48
C PHE A 470 -11.67 -8.24 25.69
N LYS A 471 -12.60 -9.20 25.70
CA LYS A 471 -12.48 -10.44 24.93
C LYS A 471 -12.41 -10.18 23.43
N THR A 472 -13.21 -9.23 22.93
CA THR A 472 -13.22 -8.82 21.52
C THR A 472 -11.88 -8.21 21.10
N ILE A 473 -11.34 -7.27 21.89
CA ILE A 473 -10.05 -6.63 21.60
C ILE A 473 -8.92 -7.68 21.68
N PHE A 474 -8.96 -8.56 22.68
CA PHE A 474 -7.98 -9.62 22.81
C PHE A 474 -8.02 -10.59 21.63
N LEU A 475 -9.21 -10.97 21.17
CA LEU A 475 -9.40 -11.82 19.99
C LEU A 475 -8.90 -11.15 18.71
N TRP A 476 -9.14 -9.84 18.57
CA TRP A 476 -8.66 -9.03 17.45
C TRP A 476 -7.12 -8.93 17.41
N PHE A 477 -6.47 -8.96 18.58
CA PHE A 477 -5.01 -9.02 18.67
C PHE A 477 -4.47 -10.44 18.43
N SER A 478 -4.99 -11.44 19.16
CA SER A 478 -4.35 -12.76 19.27
C SER A 478 -4.55 -13.62 18.03
N LEU A 479 -5.69 -13.54 17.35
CA LEU A 479 -5.96 -14.37 16.18
C LEU A 479 -5.13 -13.99 14.96
N PRO A 480 -5.09 -12.72 14.51
CA PRO A 480 -4.27 -12.37 13.37
C PRO A 480 -2.78 -12.61 13.66
N LEU A 481 -2.34 -12.33 14.89
CA LEU A 481 -0.98 -12.63 15.33
C LEU A 481 -0.68 -14.14 15.24
N GLY A 482 -1.53 -14.98 15.83
CA GLY A 482 -1.34 -16.42 15.81
C GLY A 482 -1.37 -17.01 14.40
N ALA A 483 -2.32 -16.59 13.56
CA ALA A 483 -2.40 -17.06 12.19
C ALA A 483 -1.14 -16.70 11.38
N LEU A 484 -0.71 -15.44 11.44
CA LEU A 484 0.45 -14.99 10.67
C LEU A 484 1.75 -15.62 11.17
N VAL A 485 1.90 -15.82 12.47
CA VAL A 485 3.15 -16.34 13.06
C VAL A 485 3.32 -17.84 12.86
N PHE A 486 2.22 -18.60 12.84
CA PHE A 486 2.25 -20.06 12.85
C PHE A 486 1.73 -20.70 11.55
N LEU A 487 0.96 -20.00 10.70
CA LEU A 487 0.38 -20.56 9.46
C LEU A 487 1.01 -20.02 8.17
N ALA A 488 1.95 -19.07 8.26
CA ALA A 488 2.62 -18.50 7.10
C ALA A 488 4.14 -18.68 7.21
N LYS A 489 4.78 -19.00 6.08
CA LYS A 489 6.25 -19.07 5.94
C LYS A 489 6.89 -17.69 6.01
N ASP A 490 6.23 -16.69 5.40
CA ASP A 490 6.62 -15.30 5.49
C ASP A 490 5.40 -14.43 5.82
N ALA A 491 5.26 -14.15 7.12
CA ALA A 491 4.28 -13.22 7.65
C ALA A 491 4.62 -11.74 7.34
N SER A 492 5.86 -11.47 6.91
CA SER A 492 6.43 -10.17 6.57
C SER A 492 5.86 -9.04 7.45
N ASN A 493 5.57 -7.92 6.82
CA ASN A 493 4.85 -6.78 7.33
C ASN A 493 3.32 -6.94 7.15
N HIS A 494 2.75 -8.12 7.43
CA HIS A 494 1.29 -8.32 7.55
C HIS A 494 0.77 -8.31 8.99
N ILE A 495 1.68 -8.31 9.96
CA ILE A 495 1.38 -8.32 11.41
C ILE A 495 0.66 -7.06 11.92
N GLN A 496 0.69 -5.95 11.20
CA GLN A 496 0.06 -4.67 11.52
C GLN A 496 -1.43 -4.74 11.81
N ILE A 497 -2.12 -5.71 11.22
CA ILE A 497 -3.56 -5.88 11.46
C ILE A 497 -3.85 -6.24 12.93
N ALA A 498 -2.86 -6.78 13.65
CA ALA A 498 -2.93 -7.05 15.09
C ALA A 498 -2.57 -5.83 15.96
N TYR A 499 -1.82 -4.85 15.44
CA TYR A 499 -1.31 -3.70 16.22
C TYR A 499 -2.41 -2.76 16.70
N THR A 500 -3.52 -2.65 15.99
CA THR A 500 -4.69 -1.85 16.42
C THR A 500 -5.34 -2.46 17.66
N GLY A 501 -5.55 -3.78 17.68
CA GLY A 501 -5.99 -4.51 18.85
C GLY A 501 -4.97 -4.41 20.00
N TRP A 502 -3.68 -4.56 19.69
CA TRP A 502 -2.62 -4.47 20.69
C TRP A 502 -2.53 -3.08 21.34
N ALA A 503 -2.64 -2.01 20.57
CA ALA A 503 -2.63 -0.64 21.05
C ALA A 503 -3.79 -0.37 22.05
N LEU A 504 -4.97 -0.94 21.80
CA LEU A 504 -6.09 -0.86 22.74
C LEU A 504 -5.83 -1.63 24.03
N LEU A 505 -5.27 -2.85 23.95
CA LEU A 505 -4.87 -3.62 25.13
C LEU A 505 -3.82 -2.87 25.94
N ALA A 506 -2.82 -2.29 25.29
CA ALA A 506 -1.78 -1.51 25.92
C ALA A 506 -2.35 -0.25 26.60
N ALA A 507 -3.28 0.46 25.96
CA ALA A 507 -3.98 1.60 26.55
C ALA A 507 -4.77 1.20 27.80
N LEU A 508 -5.53 0.09 27.75
CA LEU A 508 -6.28 -0.44 28.88
C LEU A 508 -5.35 -0.86 30.03
N ALA A 509 -4.27 -1.56 29.70
CA ALA A 509 -3.25 -2.00 30.64
C ALA A 509 -2.58 -0.83 31.35
N LEU A 510 -2.18 0.20 30.61
CA LEU A 510 -1.50 1.37 31.17
C LEU A 510 -2.43 2.17 32.10
N VAL A 511 -3.71 2.31 31.75
CA VAL A 511 -4.71 2.94 32.63
C VAL A 511 -4.94 2.13 33.91
N ASP A 512 -5.05 0.80 33.82
CA ASP A 512 -5.21 -0.08 34.98
C ASP A 512 -3.96 -0.07 35.87
N LEU A 513 -2.76 -0.20 35.28
CA LEU A 513 -1.48 -0.11 35.98
C LEU A 513 -1.35 1.23 36.72
N TRP A 514 -1.63 2.34 36.04
CA TRP A 514 -1.55 3.67 36.64
C TRP A 514 -2.53 3.84 37.81
N ALA A 515 -3.75 3.31 37.69
CA ALA A 515 -4.74 3.31 38.78
C ALA A 515 -4.29 2.45 39.98
N CYS A 516 -3.69 1.29 39.71
CA CYS A 516 -3.13 0.42 40.74
C CYS A 516 -2.00 1.13 41.51
N LEU A 517 -1.06 1.75 40.81
CA LEU A 517 0.05 2.49 41.42
C LEU A 517 -0.44 3.70 42.25
N LYS A 518 -1.52 4.37 41.82
CA LYS A 518 -2.13 5.48 42.59
C LYS A 518 -2.89 5.01 43.84
N THR A 519 -3.60 3.90 43.77
CA THR A 519 -4.40 3.39 44.90
C THR A 519 -3.53 2.76 45.98
N ALA A 520 -2.41 2.14 45.60
CA ALA A 520 -1.43 1.60 46.54
C ALA A 520 -0.71 2.70 47.35
N ASP A 521 -0.55 3.90 46.78
CA ASP A 521 -0.03 5.10 47.44
C ASP A 521 -1.02 5.70 48.46
N ARG A 522 -2.31 5.41 48.31
CA ARG A 522 -3.42 5.97 49.11
C ARG A 522 -3.97 5.02 50.18
N ARG A 523 -3.28 3.93 50.55
CA ARG A 523 -3.64 3.12 51.72
C ARG A 523 -2.90 3.61 52.97
N PRO A 524 -3.36 4.65 53.70
CA PRO A 524 -3.02 4.76 55.11
C PRO A 524 -3.83 3.74 55.90
N ILE A 525 -3.23 3.24 56.97
CA ILE A 525 -3.79 2.38 58.00
C ILE A 525 -5.21 2.87 58.38
N ARG A 526 -6.25 2.22 57.85
CA ARG A 526 -7.57 2.23 58.52
C ARG A 526 -7.41 1.32 59.73
N GLN A 527 -6.87 1.89 60.80
CA GLN A 527 -6.97 1.25 62.11
C GLN A 527 -8.45 1.26 62.47
N ALA A 528 -8.97 0.06 62.63
CA ALA A 528 -10.23 -0.21 63.27
C ALA A 528 -10.25 0.49 64.64
N GLN A 529 -11.32 1.29 64.82
CA GLN A 529 -12.12 1.44 66.03
C GLN A 529 -11.46 1.99 67.30
N GLY A 530 -12.07 3.04 67.88
CA GLY A 530 -12.75 2.98 69.19
C GLY A 530 -12.09 2.34 70.41
N ARG A 531 -10.79 2.04 70.41
CA ARG A 531 -10.03 1.57 71.59
C ARG A 531 -8.61 2.15 71.56
N PRO A 532 -8.11 2.69 72.68
CA PRO A 532 -6.75 3.16 72.76
C PRO A 532 -5.81 1.95 72.77
N LEU A 533 -4.93 1.85 71.78
CA LEU A 533 -3.82 0.90 71.74
C LEU A 533 -2.62 1.50 72.47
N THR A 534 -2.03 0.72 73.38
CA THR A 534 -0.86 1.05 74.19
C THR A 534 0.41 1.26 73.34
N ALA A 535 1.34 2.05 73.87
CA ALA A 535 2.46 2.67 73.16
C ALA A 535 3.62 1.73 72.75
N GLU A 536 3.47 0.41 72.82
CA GLU A 536 4.63 -0.51 72.79
C GLU A 536 4.79 -1.35 71.51
N ASN A 537 3.99 -1.13 70.46
CA ASN A 537 4.13 -1.88 69.19
C ASN A 537 4.20 -0.97 67.94
N ARG A 538 4.94 0.14 68.02
CA ARG A 538 5.10 1.11 66.92
C ARG A 538 6.30 0.88 66.00
N GLU A 539 7.07 -0.18 66.20
CA GLU A 539 8.18 -0.57 65.33
C GLU A 539 7.88 -1.87 64.58
N ASN A 540 7.09 -1.76 63.51
CA ASN A 540 7.33 -2.60 62.33
C ASN A 540 6.82 -1.88 61.08
N SER A 541 7.76 -1.26 60.40
CA SER A 541 7.62 -0.24 59.37
C SER A 541 7.66 -0.87 57.97
N SER A 542 6.52 -1.37 57.48
CA SER A 542 6.36 -1.84 56.08
C SER A 542 5.39 -1.08 55.15
N PRO A 543 4.70 0.02 55.52
CA PRO A 543 3.93 0.81 54.53
C PRO A 543 4.71 1.95 53.84
N ARG A 544 5.84 2.42 54.39
CA ARG A 544 6.65 3.51 53.79
C ARG A 544 7.50 3.04 52.60
N LEU A 545 8.03 1.82 52.65
CA LEU A 545 8.88 1.29 51.59
C LEU A 545 8.07 1.02 50.32
N LEU A 546 6.91 0.35 50.46
CA LEU A 546 6.00 0.05 49.35
C LEU A 546 5.46 1.31 48.65
N SER A 547 4.99 2.30 49.42
CA SER A 547 4.54 3.59 48.83
C SER A 547 5.68 4.34 48.13
N THR A 548 6.91 4.22 48.62
CA THR A 548 8.10 4.78 47.95
C THR A 548 8.41 4.04 46.65
N VAL A 549 8.37 2.71 46.64
CA VAL A 549 8.52 1.90 45.42
C VAL A 549 7.46 2.25 44.38
N TYR A 550 6.19 2.39 44.76
CA TYR A 550 5.12 2.78 43.82
C TYR A 550 5.27 4.21 43.29
N ARG A 551 5.82 5.14 44.07
CA ARG A 551 6.19 6.48 43.60
C ARG A 551 7.34 6.42 42.60
N LEU A 552 8.38 5.65 42.89
CA LEU A 552 9.52 5.45 41.99
C LEU A 552 9.10 4.79 40.68
N LEU A 553 8.24 3.75 40.73
CA LEU A 553 7.71 3.09 39.54
C LEU A 553 6.88 4.03 38.67
N ARG A 554 6.03 4.89 39.27
CA ARG A 554 5.31 5.93 38.50
C ARG A 554 6.26 6.92 37.85
N GLY A 555 7.26 7.38 38.60
CA GLY A 555 8.32 8.24 38.07
C GLY A 555 9.04 7.59 36.90
N ALA A 556 9.43 6.32 37.04
CA ALA A 556 10.10 5.54 36.00
C ALA A 556 9.23 5.37 34.74
N ILE A 557 7.93 5.07 34.87
CA ILE A 557 7.02 4.99 33.72
C ILE A 557 6.93 6.33 32.98
N VAL A 558 6.77 7.44 33.73
CA VAL A 558 6.71 8.77 33.12
C VAL A 558 8.02 9.10 32.42
N ILE A 559 9.16 8.94 33.10
CA ILE A 559 10.50 9.17 32.53
C ILE A 559 10.69 8.33 31.28
N TYR A 560 10.37 7.04 31.32
CA TYR A 560 10.49 6.15 30.17
C TYR A 560 9.65 6.64 29.00
N LEU A 561 8.37 6.93 29.18
CA LEU A 561 7.50 7.41 28.10
C LEU A 561 7.96 8.78 27.57
N THR A 562 8.47 9.66 28.44
CA THR A 562 9.01 10.97 28.05
C THR A 562 10.30 10.85 27.22
N LEU A 563 11.14 9.83 27.47
CA LEU A 563 12.37 9.61 26.71
C LEU A 563 12.16 8.75 25.45
N ALA A 564 11.31 7.73 25.53
CA ALA A 564 11.08 6.80 24.43
C ALA A 564 10.40 7.46 23.23
N VAL A 565 9.44 8.36 23.45
CA VAL A 565 8.70 9.02 22.35
C VAL A 565 9.64 9.86 21.47
N PRO A 566 10.48 10.79 21.99
CA PRO A 566 11.46 11.49 21.18
C PRO A 566 12.44 10.57 20.43
N LEU A 567 12.88 9.48 21.06
CA LEU A 567 13.76 8.49 20.41
C LEU A 567 13.07 7.79 19.24
N ILE A 568 11.80 7.41 19.40
CA ILE A 568 10.99 6.84 18.32
C ILE A 568 10.80 7.87 17.19
N LEU A 569 10.47 9.12 17.52
CA LEU A 569 10.25 10.17 16.53
C LEU A 569 11.54 10.53 15.77
N PHE A 570 12.70 10.54 16.43
CA PHE A 570 13.98 10.79 15.78
C PHE A 570 14.35 9.65 14.81
N TYR A 571 14.09 8.40 15.21
CA TYR A 571 14.26 7.25 14.30
C TYR A 571 13.35 7.34 13.08
N GLN A 572 12.09 7.73 13.27
CA GLN A 572 11.14 7.94 12.18
C GLN A 572 11.57 9.07 11.26
N TYR A 573 12.08 10.18 11.82
CA TYR A 573 12.67 11.25 11.03
C TYR A 573 13.81 10.72 10.14
N LEU A 574 14.79 10.01 10.72
CA LEU A 574 15.89 9.43 9.94
C LEU A 574 15.39 8.48 8.85
N SER A 575 14.42 7.64 9.17
CA SER A 575 13.94 6.57 8.28
C SER A 575 13.04 7.06 7.16
N PHE A 576 12.28 8.15 7.36
CA PHE A 576 11.19 8.53 6.46
C PHE A 576 11.21 9.99 5.98
N ASP A 577 11.88 10.91 6.68
CA ASP A 577 11.78 12.36 6.42
C ASP A 577 13.13 13.08 6.20
N ALA A 578 14.23 12.50 6.70
CA ALA A 578 15.57 13.02 6.53
C ALA A 578 15.96 13.17 5.05
N LEU A 579 16.96 14.02 4.77
CA LEU A 579 17.59 14.08 3.45
C LEU A 579 18.33 12.77 3.14
N VAL A 580 18.49 12.44 1.84
CA VAL A 580 19.24 11.24 1.43
C VAL A 580 20.64 11.25 2.01
N THR A 581 21.31 12.40 1.90
CA THR A 581 22.67 12.61 2.41
C THR A 581 22.74 12.48 3.93
N THR A 582 21.80 13.05 4.67
CA THR A 582 21.73 12.94 6.14
C THR A 582 21.52 11.49 6.58
N TYR A 583 20.60 10.77 5.94
CA TYR A 583 20.34 9.37 6.24
C TYR A 583 21.56 8.48 5.93
N TRP A 584 22.21 8.69 4.79
CA TRP A 584 23.42 7.94 4.44
C TRP A 584 24.59 8.22 5.37
N GLN A 585 24.79 9.47 5.77
CA GLN A 585 25.82 9.82 6.76
C GLN A 585 25.55 9.10 8.08
N ALA A 586 24.31 9.12 8.57
CA ALA A 586 23.94 8.41 9.78
C ALA A 586 24.17 6.89 9.63
N LYS A 587 23.82 6.31 8.48
CA LYS A 587 24.03 4.88 8.19
C LYS A 587 25.52 4.51 8.10
N LEU A 588 26.32 5.37 7.48
CA LEU A 588 27.77 5.18 7.39
C LEU A 588 28.42 5.26 8.77
N ASP A 589 28.02 6.23 9.60
CA ASP A 589 28.51 6.33 10.98
C ASP A 589 28.09 5.11 11.82
N SER A 590 26.84 4.63 11.69
CA SER A 590 26.39 3.42 12.40
C SER A 590 27.19 2.17 12.00
N VAL A 591 27.63 2.07 10.74
CA VAL A 591 28.40 0.91 10.26
C VAL A 591 29.89 1.02 10.56
N ASN A 592 30.49 2.19 10.34
CA ASN A 592 31.95 2.37 10.40
C ASN A 592 32.45 2.74 11.80
N ASN A 593 31.59 3.24 12.68
CA ASN A 593 31.94 3.66 14.04
C ASN A 593 31.14 2.85 15.07
N PRO A 594 31.74 1.81 15.68
CA PRO A 594 31.07 1.01 16.71
C PRO A 594 30.56 1.83 17.90
N ASN A 595 31.21 2.97 18.19
CA ASN A 595 30.85 3.89 19.27
C ASN A 595 29.87 5.00 18.82
N SER A 596 29.29 4.90 17.62
CA SER A 596 28.29 5.85 17.13
C SER A 596 27.09 5.92 18.08
N ILE A 597 26.55 7.13 18.27
CA ILE A 597 25.32 7.35 19.02
C ILE A 597 24.15 6.57 18.43
N TYR A 598 24.15 6.32 17.11
CA TYR A 598 23.10 5.55 16.44
C TYR A 598 23.11 4.07 16.84
N ASN A 599 24.29 3.47 17.05
CA ASN A 599 24.38 2.09 17.53
C ASN A 599 23.92 1.98 18.98
N TRP A 600 24.30 2.94 19.82
CA TRP A 600 23.85 2.97 21.21
C TRP A 600 22.32 3.13 21.32
N LEU A 601 21.72 4.02 20.52
CA LEU A 601 20.29 4.31 20.56
C LEU A 601 19.42 3.31 19.77
N TYR A 602 19.92 2.75 18.67
CA TYR A 602 19.09 2.00 17.72
C TYR A 602 19.65 0.64 17.31
N SER A 603 20.81 0.23 17.83
CA SER A 603 21.58 -0.97 17.46
C SER A 603 22.13 -0.97 16.03
N ASP A 604 21.31 -0.61 15.04
CA ASP A 604 21.70 -0.29 13.68
C ASP A 604 20.63 0.62 13.05
N ILE A 605 21.00 1.39 12.03
CA ILE A 605 20.03 2.05 11.16
C ILE A 605 19.64 1.05 10.07
N PRO A 606 18.35 0.82 9.77
CA PRO A 606 17.94 -0.15 8.76
C PRO A 606 18.64 0.08 7.44
N ARG A 607 18.86 -1.00 6.68
CA ARG A 607 19.31 -0.86 5.30
C ARG A 607 18.17 -0.27 4.46
N PRO A 608 18.46 0.68 3.55
CA PRO A 608 17.47 1.10 2.56
C PRO A 608 16.99 -0.13 1.77
N ARG A 609 15.66 -0.22 1.54
CA ARG A 609 14.89 -1.37 1.02
C ARG A 609 14.45 -2.46 2.00
N ARG A 610 15.13 -2.69 3.13
CA ARG A 610 14.72 -3.78 4.06
C ARG A 610 13.56 -3.38 4.97
N ALA A 611 13.55 -2.14 5.40
CA ALA A 611 12.34 -1.50 5.90
C ALA A 611 11.71 -0.73 4.72
N ILE A 612 10.42 -0.39 4.83
CA ILE A 612 9.74 0.66 4.05
C ILE A 612 10.35 2.04 4.44
N SER A 613 11.68 2.14 4.57
CA SER A 613 12.46 3.30 4.99
C SER A 613 13.14 3.91 3.76
N ASN A 614 12.89 5.19 3.53
CA ASN A 614 13.37 5.96 2.39
C ASN A 614 13.44 7.44 2.79
N PRO A 615 14.62 8.03 2.69
CA PRO A 615 14.75 9.00 1.61
C PRO A 615 15.44 8.30 0.45
N ARG A 616 14.65 7.80 -0.50
CA ARG A 616 15.16 7.28 -1.77
C ARG A 616 14.87 8.32 -2.83
N LEU A 617 15.89 9.08 -3.18
CA LEU A 617 15.85 10.04 -4.28
C LEU A 617 17.16 9.86 -5.01
N ALA A 618 17.13 9.19 -6.16
CA ALA A 618 18.32 8.94 -6.97
C ALA A 618 18.55 10.08 -7.98
N GLY A 619 17.48 10.79 -8.38
CA GLY A 619 17.54 11.90 -9.32
C GLY A 619 16.91 11.60 -10.68
N TRP A 620 16.08 10.57 -10.77
CA TRP A 620 15.45 10.11 -12.00
C TRP A 620 14.50 11.14 -12.61
N LYS A 621 13.93 12.06 -11.83
CA LYS A 621 13.14 13.17 -12.39
C LYS A 621 13.95 14.09 -13.29
N ALA A 622 15.23 14.31 -13.00
CA ALA A 622 16.13 15.05 -13.88
C ALA A 622 16.35 14.29 -15.19
N VAL A 623 16.62 12.99 -15.09
CA VAL A 623 16.79 12.10 -16.25
C VAL A 623 15.53 12.12 -17.13
N GLY A 624 14.38 11.91 -16.52
CA GLY A 624 13.08 11.91 -17.19
C GLY A 624 12.77 13.21 -17.91
N TYR A 625 13.11 14.35 -17.31
CA TYR A 625 12.93 15.65 -17.95
C TYR A 625 13.85 15.83 -19.16
N GLN A 626 15.13 15.45 -19.05
CA GLN A 626 16.08 15.51 -20.17
C GLN A 626 15.70 14.56 -21.31
N TRP A 627 15.13 13.40 -20.98
CA TRP A 627 14.59 12.46 -21.95
C TRP A 627 13.38 13.05 -22.67
N ALA A 628 12.44 13.59 -21.89
CA ALA A 628 11.23 14.22 -22.39
C ALA A 628 11.47 15.47 -23.26
N SER A 629 12.59 16.17 -23.06
CA SER A 629 13.00 17.32 -23.86
C SER A 629 13.81 16.94 -25.10
N GLY A 630 14.16 15.66 -25.27
CA GLY A 630 14.99 15.16 -26.37
C GLY A 630 16.49 15.44 -26.18
N SER A 631 16.92 15.95 -25.02
CA SER A 631 18.35 16.14 -24.72
C SER A 631 19.07 14.82 -24.45
N LEU A 632 18.33 13.77 -24.06
CA LEU A 632 18.82 12.40 -23.92
C LEU A 632 17.94 11.47 -24.76
N SER A 633 18.56 10.45 -25.36
CA SER A 633 17.90 9.47 -26.22
C SER A 633 18.69 8.16 -26.30
N GLY A 634 18.13 7.15 -26.96
CA GLY A 634 18.72 5.82 -27.12
C GLY A 634 18.21 4.82 -26.09
N ASP A 635 18.48 3.53 -26.29
CA ASP A 635 18.11 2.51 -25.30
C ASP A 635 18.99 2.62 -24.04
N PHE A 636 18.53 2.04 -22.93
CA PHE A 636 19.25 2.14 -21.66
C PHE A 636 19.18 0.88 -20.81
N ARG A 637 20.15 0.73 -19.90
CA ARG A 637 20.07 -0.17 -18.73
C ARG A 637 20.50 0.56 -17.48
N SER A 638 20.19 -0.03 -16.33
CA SER A 638 20.56 0.48 -15.02
C SER A 638 21.40 -0.52 -14.23
N ILE A 639 22.39 -0.02 -13.49
CA ILE A 639 23.23 -0.77 -12.56
C ILE A 639 22.88 -0.31 -11.14
N ASN A 640 22.73 -1.27 -10.22
CA ASN A 640 22.32 -1.05 -8.84
C ASN A 640 20.95 -0.34 -8.68
N GLU A 641 20.08 -0.42 -9.70
CA GLU A 641 18.75 0.18 -9.70
C GLU A 641 17.72 -0.78 -10.33
N SER A 642 16.54 -0.84 -9.72
CA SER A 642 15.42 -1.65 -10.22
C SER A 642 14.97 -1.12 -11.57
N PHE A 643 14.83 -2.01 -12.56
CA PHE A 643 14.51 -1.63 -13.93
C PHE A 643 13.16 -0.89 -14.06
N ALA A 644 12.24 -1.07 -13.11
CA ALA A 644 10.94 -0.39 -13.12
C ALA A 644 11.09 1.12 -12.89
N VAL A 645 12.10 1.54 -12.11
CA VAL A 645 12.32 2.95 -11.74
C VAL A 645 12.66 3.79 -12.99
N PRO A 646 13.71 3.47 -13.76
CA PRO A 646 13.99 4.19 -15.00
C PRO A 646 12.78 4.23 -15.93
N ILE A 647 12.11 3.09 -16.18
CA ILE A 647 10.97 3.00 -17.11
C ILE A 647 9.88 4.00 -16.73
N TRP A 648 9.53 4.09 -15.45
CA TRP A 648 8.54 5.06 -14.99
C TRP A 648 8.99 6.51 -15.22
N TYR A 649 10.22 6.84 -14.81
CA TYR A 649 10.71 8.21 -14.89
C TYR A 649 11.11 8.64 -16.30
N THR A 650 11.35 7.71 -17.23
CA THR A 650 11.51 7.98 -18.66
C THR A 650 10.18 7.82 -19.41
N LEU A 651 9.05 8.05 -18.75
CA LEU A 651 7.70 8.07 -19.34
C LEU A 651 7.36 6.79 -20.13
N GLN A 652 7.52 5.64 -19.47
CA GLN A 652 7.31 4.29 -20.03
C GLN A 652 8.29 3.87 -21.14
N THR A 653 9.38 4.60 -21.39
CA THR A 653 10.42 4.15 -22.34
C THR A 653 10.95 2.77 -21.92
N PRO A 654 10.91 1.74 -22.79
CA PRO A 654 11.39 0.41 -22.45
C PRO A 654 12.90 0.38 -22.18
N ARG A 655 13.30 -0.53 -21.30
CA ARG A 655 14.71 -0.90 -21.11
C ARG A 655 15.26 -1.59 -22.36
N SER A 656 16.58 -1.51 -22.55
CA SER A 656 17.26 -2.24 -23.63
C SER A 656 17.05 -3.75 -23.55
N CYS A 657 16.88 -4.36 -24.72
CA CYS A 657 16.83 -5.82 -24.90
C CYS A 657 18.21 -6.46 -24.79
N TYR A 658 19.27 -5.69 -25.02
CA TYR A 658 20.63 -6.19 -25.14
C TYR A 658 21.43 -5.91 -23.87
N ASP A 659 22.54 -6.62 -23.69
CA ASP A 659 23.45 -6.38 -22.57
C ASP A 659 24.38 -5.19 -22.79
N ASP A 660 24.50 -4.65 -24.00
CA ASP A 660 25.32 -3.49 -24.37
C ASP A 660 24.48 -2.32 -24.93
N PRO A 661 23.74 -1.59 -24.07
CA PRO A 661 22.86 -0.49 -24.48
C PRO A 661 23.66 0.76 -24.91
N GLN A 662 22.99 1.74 -25.51
CA GLN A 662 23.59 3.05 -25.76
C GLN A 662 23.90 3.81 -24.45
N ASN A 663 23.05 3.63 -23.44
CA ASN A 663 23.15 4.34 -22.16
C ASN A 663 23.16 3.39 -20.95
N TYR A 664 24.12 3.56 -20.04
CA TYR A 664 24.11 2.96 -18.71
C TYR A 664 23.91 4.01 -17.64
N TRP A 665 22.87 3.82 -16.84
CA TRP A 665 22.63 4.58 -15.62
C TRP A 665 23.15 3.81 -14.42
N VAL A 666 24.12 4.37 -13.71
CA VAL A 666 24.70 3.76 -12.53
C VAL A 666 24.23 4.51 -11.30
N ARG A 667 23.59 3.82 -10.37
CA ARG A 667 23.12 4.42 -9.11
C ARG A 667 24.11 4.16 -7.98
N ARG A 668 24.47 5.22 -7.29
CA ARG A 668 25.21 5.16 -6.02
C ARG A 668 24.34 4.59 -4.92
N ASP A 669 24.91 3.80 -4.02
CA ASP A 669 24.28 3.42 -2.77
C ASP A 669 25.08 3.92 -1.56
N TRP A 670 24.60 3.56 -0.36
CA TRP A 670 25.24 3.96 0.89
C TRP A 670 26.65 3.37 1.07
N LYS A 671 27.02 2.27 0.37
CA LYS A 671 28.39 1.72 0.36
C LYS A 671 29.29 2.45 -0.63
N GLY A 672 28.71 3.12 -1.63
CA GLY A 672 29.42 3.88 -2.64
C GLY A 672 28.95 3.53 -4.04
N TRP A 673 29.88 3.56 -4.99
CA TRP A 673 29.63 3.21 -6.38
C TRP A 673 29.82 1.70 -6.59
N PRO A 674 28.97 1.05 -7.40
CA PRO A 674 29.09 -0.37 -7.68
C PRO A 674 30.38 -0.69 -8.44
N GLU A 675 31.00 -1.85 -8.19
CA GLU A 675 32.27 -2.25 -8.81
C GLU A 675 32.16 -2.33 -10.34
N GLU A 676 30.99 -2.72 -10.84
CA GLU A 676 30.68 -2.84 -12.27
C GLU A 676 30.88 -1.53 -13.03
N GLU A 677 30.74 -0.38 -12.37
CA GLU A 677 30.98 0.94 -12.98
C GLU A 677 32.40 1.07 -13.54
N GLN A 678 33.40 0.52 -12.83
CA GLN A 678 34.81 0.64 -13.21
C GLN A 678 35.13 -0.09 -14.52
N SER A 679 34.27 -1.02 -14.93
CA SER A 679 34.43 -1.78 -16.17
C SER A 679 33.89 -1.03 -17.40
N LEU A 680 32.99 -0.07 -17.22
CA LEU A 680 32.30 0.63 -18.32
C LEU A 680 33.27 1.40 -19.25
N PRO A 681 34.27 2.14 -18.76
CA PRO A 681 35.24 2.81 -19.64
C PRO A 681 36.02 1.84 -20.54
N ARG A 682 36.35 0.65 -20.03
CA ARG A 682 37.05 -0.38 -20.82
C ARG A 682 36.15 -1.00 -21.89
N GLN A 683 34.84 -0.88 -21.76
CA GLN A 683 33.83 -1.33 -22.72
C GLN A 683 33.45 -0.24 -23.73
N GLY A 684 34.15 0.91 -23.74
CA GLY A 684 33.89 2.00 -24.69
C GLY A 684 32.79 2.98 -24.26
N TYR A 685 32.47 3.04 -22.96
CA TYR A 685 31.53 4.02 -22.44
C TYR A 685 32.24 5.21 -21.78
N THR A 686 31.73 6.41 -22.06
CA THR A 686 32.24 7.66 -21.46
C THR A 686 31.23 8.20 -20.45
N LEU A 687 31.69 8.64 -19.29
CA LEU A 687 30.85 9.35 -18.30
C LEU A 687 30.48 10.73 -18.87
N THR A 688 29.21 10.96 -19.17
CA THR A 688 28.76 12.22 -19.78
C THR A 688 27.90 13.06 -18.87
N HIS A 689 27.20 12.46 -17.89
CA HIS A 689 26.36 13.21 -16.94
C HIS A 689 26.48 12.67 -15.52
N ILE A 690 26.33 13.58 -14.56
CA ILE A 690 26.24 13.28 -13.13
C ILE A 690 24.99 13.97 -12.58
N VAL A 691 24.09 13.20 -11.96
CA VAL A 691 22.93 13.75 -11.28
C VAL A 691 23.23 13.94 -9.80
N LEU A 692 22.98 15.14 -9.32
CA LEU A 692 23.17 15.56 -7.94
C LEU A 692 21.83 15.54 -7.19
N VAL A 693 21.86 15.01 -5.98
CA VAL A 693 20.76 15.04 -5.01
C VAL A 693 21.32 15.54 -3.70
N ASP A 694 20.69 16.56 -3.10
CA ASP A 694 21.21 17.24 -1.91
C ASP A 694 22.68 17.66 -2.08
N GLN A 695 23.05 18.13 -3.27
CA GLN A 695 24.42 18.50 -3.68
C GLN A 695 25.45 17.35 -3.71
N ALA A 696 25.02 16.08 -3.56
CA ALA A 696 25.88 14.90 -3.65
C ALA A 696 25.58 14.09 -4.93
N PRO A 697 26.60 13.50 -5.60
CA PRO A 697 26.39 12.71 -6.79
C PRO A 697 25.73 11.37 -6.44
N MET A 698 24.66 11.03 -7.18
CA MET A 698 23.78 9.88 -6.93
C MET A 698 23.52 9.00 -8.15
N LEU A 699 23.54 9.57 -9.36
CA LEU A 699 23.44 8.82 -10.61
C LEU A 699 24.54 9.28 -11.57
N HIS A 700 25.16 8.32 -12.25
CA HIS A 700 26.09 8.55 -13.35
C HIS A 700 25.49 8.03 -14.66
N LEU A 701 25.66 8.79 -15.74
CA LEU A 701 25.35 8.34 -17.10
C LEU A 701 26.62 8.04 -17.86
N TYR A 702 26.73 6.80 -18.31
CA TYR A 702 27.76 6.32 -19.21
C TYR A 702 27.16 6.10 -20.60
N GLN A 703 27.72 6.74 -21.63
CA GLN A 703 27.23 6.63 -23.01
C GLN A 703 28.26 5.96 -23.91
N LYS A 704 27.81 5.00 -24.71
CA LYS A 704 28.65 4.26 -25.64
C LYS A 704 29.15 5.18 -26.74
N ASN A 705 30.46 5.13 -27.03
CA ASN A 705 31.11 5.91 -28.08
C ASN A 705 30.92 7.44 -27.99
N ALA A 706 30.57 7.98 -26.81
CA ALA A 706 30.46 9.42 -26.61
C ALA A 706 31.86 10.06 -26.49
N PRO A 707 32.05 11.31 -26.98
CA PRO A 707 33.34 11.99 -26.91
C PRO A 707 33.77 12.20 -25.46
N ALA A 708 35.08 12.11 -25.22
CA ALA A 708 35.65 12.43 -23.91
C ALA A 708 35.46 13.93 -23.60
N GLY A 709 35.01 14.24 -22.39
CA GLY A 709 34.76 15.59 -21.92
C GLY A 709 34.38 15.63 -20.44
N GLU A 710 34.25 16.83 -19.89
CA GLU A 710 33.72 16.99 -18.52
C GLU A 710 32.23 16.63 -18.47
N PRO A 711 31.79 15.85 -17.48
CA PRO A 711 30.41 15.44 -17.40
C PRO A 711 29.50 16.60 -16.99
N LYS A 712 28.34 16.68 -17.62
CA LYS A 712 27.31 17.67 -17.30
C LYS A 712 26.66 17.36 -15.95
N LEU A 713 26.67 18.33 -15.04
CA LEU A 713 26.01 18.23 -13.74
C LEU A 713 24.53 18.57 -13.85
N LEU A 714 23.67 17.73 -13.29
CA LEU A 714 22.22 17.92 -13.24
C LEU A 714 21.76 17.91 -11.78
N ASP A 715 21.38 19.06 -11.22
CA ASP A 715 20.75 19.10 -9.89
C ASP A 715 19.28 18.69 -10.01
N VAL A 716 18.88 17.61 -9.33
CA VAL A 716 17.51 17.10 -9.39
C VAL A 716 16.48 18.17 -9.06
N GLU A 717 16.76 19.05 -8.09
CA GLU A 717 15.78 20.00 -7.57
C GLU A 717 15.32 20.99 -8.65
N ALA A 718 16.19 21.31 -9.61
CA ALA A 718 15.86 22.16 -10.76
C ALA A 718 14.81 21.56 -11.71
N TYR A 719 14.64 20.23 -11.71
CA TYR A 719 13.82 19.51 -12.68
C TYR A 719 12.55 18.90 -12.10
N ARG A 720 12.44 18.73 -10.77
CA ARG A 720 11.33 17.98 -10.15
C ARG A 720 9.95 18.52 -10.52
N HIS A 721 9.73 19.81 -10.33
CA HIS A 721 8.43 20.42 -10.63
C HIS A 721 8.11 20.40 -12.13
N ALA A 722 9.13 20.52 -12.98
CA ALA A 722 8.94 20.47 -14.42
C ALA A 722 8.58 19.05 -14.88
N PHE A 723 9.25 18.04 -14.34
CA PHE A 723 8.97 16.63 -14.61
C PHE A 723 7.58 16.21 -14.12
N ASP A 724 7.19 16.59 -12.90
CA ASP A 724 5.90 16.24 -12.31
C ASP A 724 4.73 16.63 -13.24
N ARG A 725 4.80 17.79 -13.89
CA ARG A 725 3.79 18.25 -14.84
C ARG A 725 3.71 17.43 -16.14
N LEU A 726 4.74 16.63 -16.46
CA LEU A 726 4.75 15.75 -17.63
C LEU A 726 4.03 14.41 -17.35
N THR A 727 3.75 14.08 -16.10
CA THR A 727 3.15 12.79 -15.73
C THR A 727 1.63 12.79 -15.86
N THR A 728 1.08 13.37 -16.93
CA THR A 728 -0.35 13.26 -17.19
C THR A 728 -0.72 11.81 -17.55
N PRO A 729 -1.92 11.32 -17.23
CA PRO A 729 -2.32 9.95 -17.57
C PRO A 729 -2.14 9.65 -19.06
N ALA A 730 -2.57 10.57 -19.93
CA ALA A 730 -2.45 10.45 -21.38
C ALA A 730 -0.99 10.35 -21.83
N ARG A 731 -0.08 11.11 -21.21
CA ARG A 731 1.35 11.07 -21.56
C ARG A 731 2.03 9.79 -21.08
N MET A 732 1.68 9.32 -19.89
CA MET A 732 2.20 8.05 -19.36
C MET A 732 1.64 6.84 -20.11
N ALA A 733 0.42 6.95 -20.65
CA ALA A 733 -0.21 5.92 -21.46
C ALA A 733 0.06 6.05 -22.97
N GLN A 734 0.87 7.02 -23.39
CA GLN A 734 1.20 7.19 -24.79
C GLN A 734 2.05 6.00 -25.27
N ASP A 735 1.63 5.35 -26.34
CA ASP A 735 2.47 4.35 -27.01
C ASP A 735 3.67 5.03 -27.70
N GLU A 736 4.71 4.24 -27.96
CA GLU A 736 5.85 4.72 -28.74
C GLU A 736 5.36 5.26 -30.11
N MET A 737 5.97 6.36 -30.55
CA MET A 737 5.65 6.94 -31.85
C MET A 737 6.19 6.00 -32.93
N ILE A 738 5.29 5.37 -33.68
CA ILE A 738 5.63 4.47 -34.78
C ILE A 738 5.86 5.31 -36.04
N SER A 739 7.08 5.28 -36.58
CA SER A 739 7.48 6.09 -37.74
C SER A 739 6.79 5.62 -39.02
N GLN A 740 6.63 4.30 -39.20
CA GLN A 740 5.93 3.71 -40.34
C GLN A 740 4.77 2.84 -39.84
N PRO A 741 3.55 3.40 -39.68
CA PRO A 741 2.37 2.66 -39.27
C PRO A 741 2.03 1.54 -40.26
N ALA A 742 1.60 0.39 -39.74
CA ALA A 742 1.13 -0.74 -40.53
C ALA A 742 -0.06 -1.42 -39.84
N SER A 743 -0.79 -2.25 -40.57
CA SER A 743 -1.84 -3.11 -40.01
C SER A 743 -1.80 -4.48 -40.68
N LEU A 744 -0.82 -5.28 -40.28
CA LEU A 744 -0.58 -6.61 -40.84
C LEU A 744 -0.86 -7.67 -39.80
N ASN A 745 -1.84 -8.52 -40.06
CA ASN A 745 -2.23 -9.62 -39.19
C ASN A 745 -1.42 -10.88 -39.53
N PHE A 746 -0.75 -11.45 -38.54
CA PHE A 746 0.03 -12.68 -38.62
C PHE A 746 -0.77 -13.82 -38.01
N GLY A 747 -1.39 -14.64 -38.87
CA GLY A 747 -2.10 -15.86 -38.50
C GLY A 747 -3.24 -15.70 -37.50
N ASP A 748 -3.91 -14.54 -37.47
CA ASP A 748 -4.95 -14.15 -36.50
C ASP A 748 -4.47 -14.13 -35.03
N LYS A 749 -3.16 -13.98 -34.82
CA LYS A 749 -2.52 -14.02 -33.50
C LYS A 749 -1.84 -12.72 -33.13
N LEU A 750 -1.10 -12.12 -34.05
CA LEU A 750 -0.33 -10.90 -33.82
C LEU A 750 -0.61 -9.87 -34.91
N LEU A 751 -0.84 -8.63 -34.51
CA LEU A 751 -1.00 -7.49 -35.40
C LEU A 751 0.28 -6.65 -35.39
N LEU A 752 0.98 -6.54 -36.52
CA LEU A 752 2.01 -5.51 -36.70
C LEU A 752 1.31 -4.15 -36.80
N ARG A 753 1.52 -3.31 -35.79
CA ARG A 753 1.05 -1.92 -35.72
C ARG A 753 1.96 -0.97 -36.51
N GLY A 754 3.18 -1.41 -36.79
CA GLY A 754 4.14 -0.73 -37.65
C GLY A 754 5.58 -0.93 -37.18
N TYR A 755 6.51 -0.19 -37.76
CA TYR A 755 7.94 -0.38 -37.55
C TYR A 755 8.72 0.93 -37.68
N ASP A 756 9.95 0.93 -37.15
CA ASP A 756 10.93 1.99 -37.35
C ASP A 756 12.14 1.45 -38.11
N LEU A 757 12.52 2.20 -39.14
CA LEU A 757 13.72 1.98 -39.93
C LEU A 757 14.48 3.33 -39.98
N PRO A 758 15.33 3.62 -38.97
CA PRO A 758 15.87 4.96 -38.73
C PRO A 758 16.90 5.41 -39.78
N GLN A 759 17.41 4.47 -40.58
CA GLN A 759 18.37 4.74 -41.64
C GLN A 759 17.94 4.00 -42.90
N THR A 760 17.99 4.69 -44.04
CA THR A 760 17.76 4.11 -45.38
C THR A 760 19.03 3.95 -46.19
N VAL A 761 20.16 4.41 -45.65
CA VAL A 761 21.51 4.26 -46.22
C VAL A 761 22.40 3.64 -45.16
N VAL A 762 23.10 2.57 -45.51
CA VAL A 762 23.99 1.80 -44.63
C VAL A 762 25.27 1.42 -45.37
N HIS A 763 26.33 1.06 -44.65
CA HIS A 763 27.59 0.58 -45.19
C HIS A 763 27.81 -0.91 -44.86
N PRO A 764 28.62 -1.63 -45.65
CA PRO A 764 29.01 -3.00 -45.32
C PRO A 764 29.66 -3.08 -43.93
N GLY A 765 29.22 -4.01 -43.10
CA GLY A 765 29.66 -4.15 -41.70
C GLY A 765 28.84 -3.36 -40.68
N ASP A 766 27.90 -2.52 -41.11
CA ASP A 766 27.00 -1.81 -40.21
C ASP A 766 26.04 -2.76 -39.47
N LEU A 767 25.48 -2.26 -38.38
CA LEU A 767 24.43 -2.92 -37.61
C LEU A 767 23.18 -2.04 -37.65
N LEU A 768 22.19 -2.43 -38.46
CA LEU A 768 20.97 -1.67 -38.65
C LEU A 768 19.93 -2.01 -37.57
N PRO A 769 19.52 -1.05 -36.72
CA PRO A 769 18.39 -1.26 -35.82
C PRO A 769 17.07 -1.25 -36.61
N VAL A 770 16.27 -2.29 -36.43
CA VAL A 770 14.89 -2.39 -36.96
C VAL A 770 13.95 -2.61 -35.80
N THR A 771 13.11 -1.62 -35.48
CA THR A 771 12.13 -1.76 -34.40
C THR A 771 10.78 -2.15 -34.98
N VAL A 772 10.12 -3.12 -34.36
CA VAL A 772 8.78 -3.55 -34.76
C VAL A 772 7.82 -3.46 -33.57
N TYR A 773 6.59 -3.06 -33.86
CA TYR A 773 5.54 -2.76 -32.89
C TYR A 773 4.35 -3.67 -33.12
N TRP A 774 3.90 -4.36 -32.09
CA TRP A 774 2.88 -5.39 -32.21
C TRP A 774 1.83 -5.31 -31.12
N GLU A 775 0.65 -5.80 -31.46
CA GLU A 775 -0.45 -6.07 -30.55
C GLU A 775 -0.82 -7.55 -30.63
N SER A 776 -0.98 -8.20 -29.48
CA SER A 776 -1.52 -9.56 -29.43
C SER A 776 -3.04 -9.56 -29.64
N LEU A 777 -3.53 -10.37 -30.57
CA LEU A 777 -4.95 -10.47 -30.90
C LEU A 777 -5.63 -11.63 -30.15
N ALA A 778 -4.88 -12.67 -29.81
CA ALA A 778 -5.39 -13.89 -29.19
C ALA A 778 -4.34 -14.51 -28.25
N PRO A 779 -4.75 -15.30 -27.25
CA PRO A 779 -3.80 -16.10 -26.47
C PRO A 779 -3.02 -17.03 -27.40
N MET A 780 -1.71 -17.16 -27.15
CA MET A 780 -0.83 -18.00 -27.96
C MET A 780 -0.21 -19.09 -27.10
N GLU A 781 -0.28 -20.35 -27.52
CA GLU A 781 0.39 -21.46 -26.82
C GLU A 781 1.86 -21.62 -27.25
N LEU A 782 2.21 -21.07 -28.42
CA LEU A 782 3.53 -21.22 -29.02
C LEU A 782 4.39 -19.97 -28.83
N ARG A 783 5.69 -20.19 -28.59
CA ARG A 783 6.74 -19.17 -28.66
C ARG A 783 7.17 -19.00 -30.12
N TYR A 784 6.59 -18.04 -30.83
CA TYR A 784 7.00 -17.66 -32.17
C TYR A 784 8.28 -16.84 -32.14
N ARG A 785 9.15 -17.04 -33.14
CA ARG A 785 10.33 -16.20 -33.37
C ARG A 785 10.10 -15.31 -34.58
N GLY A 786 10.62 -14.09 -34.52
CA GLY A 786 10.71 -13.18 -35.65
C GLY A 786 12.08 -13.26 -36.30
N PHE A 787 12.11 -13.12 -37.62
CA PHE A 787 13.34 -12.89 -38.36
C PHE A 787 13.27 -11.56 -39.11
N VAL A 788 14.43 -10.93 -39.22
CA VAL A 788 14.67 -9.80 -40.12
C VAL A 788 15.79 -10.19 -41.07
N HIS A 789 15.56 -10.06 -42.37
CA HIS A 789 16.54 -10.33 -43.42
C HIS A 789 16.86 -9.07 -44.21
N LEU A 790 18.13 -8.91 -44.58
CA LEU A 790 18.56 -8.01 -45.64
C LEU A 790 18.66 -8.81 -46.94
N VAL A 791 17.82 -8.52 -47.92
CA VAL A 791 17.70 -9.27 -49.17
C VAL A 791 18.08 -8.38 -50.35
N GLY A 792 19.05 -8.84 -51.14
CA GLY A 792 19.52 -8.15 -52.35
C GLY A 792 18.92 -8.74 -53.63
N PRO A 793 19.47 -8.37 -54.80
CA PRO A 793 19.08 -8.94 -56.08
C PRO A 793 19.13 -10.48 -56.09
N ASN A 794 18.25 -11.12 -56.86
CA ASN A 794 18.10 -12.58 -56.96
C ASN A 794 17.75 -13.27 -55.62
N ASP A 795 17.05 -12.58 -54.71
CA ASP A 795 16.65 -13.08 -53.38
C ASP A 795 17.82 -13.55 -52.52
N THR A 796 19.02 -13.01 -52.76
CA THR A 796 20.22 -13.35 -51.98
C THR A 796 20.19 -12.64 -50.63
N ARG A 797 20.37 -13.38 -49.54
CA ARG A 797 20.36 -12.83 -48.17
C ARG A 797 21.77 -12.40 -47.74
N TRP A 798 21.90 -11.11 -47.42
CA TRP A 798 23.15 -10.44 -47.03
C TRP A 798 23.18 -10.02 -45.56
N GLY A 799 22.14 -10.37 -44.81
CA GLY A 799 22.03 -10.08 -43.39
C GLY A 799 20.84 -10.83 -42.80
N GLN A 800 20.98 -11.28 -41.57
CA GLN A 800 19.92 -11.98 -40.86
C GLN A 800 20.03 -11.74 -39.36
N HIS A 801 18.88 -11.54 -38.72
CA HIS A 801 18.77 -11.58 -37.27
C HIS A 801 17.44 -12.20 -36.86
N ASP A 802 17.49 -13.21 -36.00
CA ASP A 802 16.33 -13.94 -35.47
C ASP A 802 16.27 -13.80 -33.96
N ASP A 803 15.09 -13.47 -33.42
CA ASP A 803 14.88 -13.33 -31.98
C ASP A 803 13.38 -13.40 -31.64
N ASP A 804 13.04 -13.31 -30.36
CA ASP A 804 11.66 -13.10 -29.93
C ASP A 804 11.16 -11.73 -30.42
N PRO A 805 9.94 -11.66 -31.00
CA PRO A 805 9.39 -10.43 -31.57
C PRO A 805 9.00 -9.38 -30.53
N ALA A 806 9.05 -9.73 -29.24
CA ALA A 806 8.86 -8.84 -28.12
C ALA A 806 10.06 -8.91 -27.18
N CYS A 807 10.49 -7.75 -26.67
CA CYS A 807 11.62 -7.65 -25.77
C CYS A 807 11.30 -8.25 -24.39
N ARG A 808 11.96 -9.35 -24.01
CA ARG A 808 11.82 -9.99 -22.68
C ARG A 808 10.37 -10.42 -22.33
N LEU A 809 9.58 -10.70 -23.36
CA LEU A 809 8.21 -11.19 -23.23
C LEU A 809 8.02 -12.21 -24.34
N LEU A 810 7.75 -13.46 -23.98
CA LEU A 810 7.53 -14.50 -24.97
C LEU A 810 6.13 -14.33 -25.58
N THR A 811 5.96 -14.69 -26.86
CA THR A 811 4.62 -14.62 -27.48
C THR A 811 3.61 -15.50 -26.74
N SER A 812 4.06 -16.61 -26.15
CA SER A 812 3.23 -17.48 -25.32
C SER A 812 2.78 -16.87 -24.00
N GLU A 813 3.41 -15.77 -23.58
CA GLU A 813 3.10 -15.02 -22.36
C GLU A 813 2.28 -13.75 -22.66
N MET A 814 2.09 -13.40 -23.94
CA MET A 814 1.35 -12.20 -24.32
C MET A 814 -0.16 -12.40 -24.12
N ARG A 815 -0.80 -11.40 -23.54
CA ARG A 815 -2.26 -11.36 -23.39
C ARG A 815 -2.92 -10.64 -24.58
N PRO A 816 -4.16 -10.97 -24.95
CA PRO A 816 -4.93 -10.20 -25.94
C PRO A 816 -4.96 -8.71 -25.59
N GLY A 817 -4.81 -7.85 -26.61
CA GLY A 817 -4.67 -6.40 -26.47
C GLY A 817 -3.31 -5.92 -25.93
N GLN A 818 -2.40 -6.82 -25.56
CA GLN A 818 -1.09 -6.41 -25.04
C GLN A 818 -0.20 -5.88 -26.16
N HIS A 819 0.28 -4.66 -25.97
CA HIS A 819 1.28 -4.05 -26.84
C HIS A 819 2.69 -4.47 -26.43
N ALA A 820 3.54 -4.72 -27.42
CA ALA A 820 4.96 -4.96 -27.23
C ALA A 820 5.79 -4.45 -28.40
N SER A 821 7.07 -4.22 -28.15
CA SER A 821 8.04 -3.82 -29.16
C SER A 821 9.32 -4.65 -29.04
N ARG A 822 10.04 -4.74 -30.15
CA ARG A 822 11.40 -5.29 -30.21
C ARG A 822 12.23 -4.53 -31.21
N GLN A 823 13.44 -4.16 -30.80
CA GLN A 823 14.48 -3.72 -31.72
C GLN A 823 15.36 -4.92 -32.10
N PHE A 824 15.35 -5.29 -33.38
CA PHE A 824 16.28 -6.23 -34.00
C PHE A 824 17.55 -5.49 -34.39
N ARG A 825 18.71 -6.12 -34.20
CA ARG A 825 20.01 -5.58 -34.64
C ARG A 825 20.47 -6.37 -35.87
N LEU A 826 20.08 -5.92 -37.07
CA LEU A 826 20.32 -6.58 -38.34
C LEU A 826 21.76 -6.29 -38.83
N PRO A 827 22.67 -7.28 -38.85
CA PRO A 827 24.00 -7.07 -39.39
C PRO A 827 23.95 -6.97 -40.92
N VAL A 828 24.71 -6.03 -41.48
CA VAL A 828 25.01 -5.95 -42.91
C VAL A 828 26.32 -6.69 -43.14
N ASP A 829 26.31 -7.77 -43.93
CA ASP A 829 27.53 -8.54 -44.19
C ASP A 829 28.63 -7.60 -44.75
N PRO A 830 29.88 -7.64 -44.22
CA PRO A 830 30.98 -6.83 -44.73
C PRO A 830 31.28 -7.02 -46.23
N ALA A 831 30.86 -8.14 -46.83
CA ALA A 831 30.99 -8.42 -48.25
C ALA A 831 29.81 -7.91 -49.09
N THR A 832 28.81 -7.25 -48.49
CA THR A 832 27.61 -6.77 -49.19
C THR A 832 27.97 -5.75 -50.28
N PRO A 833 27.66 -6.03 -51.57
CA PRO A 833 27.92 -5.09 -52.65
C PRO A 833 27.07 -3.80 -52.51
N PRO A 834 27.55 -2.64 -52.98
CA PRO A 834 26.71 -1.46 -53.06
C PRO A 834 25.49 -1.69 -53.95
N GLY A 835 24.33 -1.18 -53.54
CA GLY A 835 23.09 -1.38 -54.29
C GLY A 835 21.82 -1.20 -53.47
N ALA A 836 20.68 -1.52 -54.08
CA ALA A 836 19.38 -1.49 -53.41
C ALA A 836 19.05 -2.87 -52.79
N TYR A 837 18.59 -2.84 -51.54
CA TYR A 837 18.26 -4.01 -50.74
C TYR A 837 16.89 -3.83 -50.09
N GLN A 838 16.25 -4.93 -49.74
CA GLN A 838 14.98 -4.97 -49.04
C GLN A 838 15.18 -5.51 -47.62
N VAL A 839 14.51 -4.87 -46.65
CA VAL A 839 14.36 -5.41 -45.30
C VAL A 839 13.10 -6.25 -45.26
N VAL A 840 13.24 -7.54 -45.01
CA VAL A 840 12.13 -8.49 -44.99
C VAL A 840 11.90 -8.99 -43.57
N PHE A 841 10.65 -9.04 -43.13
CA PHE A 841 10.24 -9.53 -41.82
C PHE A 841 9.27 -10.72 -41.94
N GLY A 842 9.36 -11.66 -41.01
CA GLY A 842 8.36 -12.71 -40.84
C GLY A 842 8.37 -13.32 -39.44
N LEU A 843 7.30 -14.06 -39.10
CA LEU A 843 7.20 -14.86 -37.88
C LEU A 843 7.15 -16.34 -38.22
N TYR A 844 7.75 -17.19 -37.37
CA TYR A 844 7.73 -18.64 -37.56
C TYR A 844 7.71 -19.40 -36.23
N ASP A 845 7.23 -20.64 -36.29
CA ASP A 845 7.35 -21.60 -35.21
C ASP A 845 8.79 -22.17 -35.19
N PRO A 846 9.56 -21.98 -34.11
CA PRO A 846 10.95 -22.44 -34.05
C PRO A 846 11.12 -23.96 -34.06
N ASN A 847 10.08 -24.74 -33.77
CA ASN A 847 10.15 -26.21 -33.76
C ASN A 847 9.89 -26.80 -35.15
N THR A 848 8.95 -26.24 -35.90
CA THR A 848 8.54 -26.74 -37.22
C THR A 848 9.14 -25.94 -38.38
N LEU A 849 9.68 -24.75 -38.10
CA LEU A 849 10.13 -23.75 -39.06
C LEU A 849 9.01 -23.22 -39.98
N GLN A 850 7.75 -23.55 -39.68
CA GLN A 850 6.61 -23.06 -40.45
C GLN A 850 6.38 -21.57 -40.16
N ARG A 851 6.28 -20.77 -41.23
CA ARG A 851 6.01 -19.34 -41.15
C ARG A 851 4.52 -19.06 -41.00
N LEU A 852 4.20 -17.96 -40.31
CA LEU A 852 2.82 -17.50 -40.17
C LEU A 852 2.36 -16.79 -41.45
N PRO A 853 1.15 -17.07 -41.95
CA PRO A 853 0.56 -16.32 -43.05
C PRO A 853 0.25 -14.89 -42.60
N ILE A 854 0.40 -13.94 -43.53
CA ILE A 854 0.19 -12.52 -43.31
C ILE A 854 -1.05 -12.07 -44.08
N TRP A 855 -1.88 -11.25 -43.44
CA TRP A 855 -3.01 -10.56 -44.04
C TRP A 855 -2.87 -9.06 -43.85
N ASP A 856 -2.88 -8.29 -44.94
CA ASP A 856 -2.86 -6.84 -44.90
C ASP A 856 -4.29 -6.32 -44.73
N ASN A 857 -4.59 -5.79 -43.54
CA ASN A 857 -5.92 -5.29 -43.21
C ASN A 857 -6.27 -4.01 -43.98
N LEU A 858 -5.28 -3.25 -44.45
CA LEU A 858 -5.49 -2.00 -45.18
C LEU A 858 -5.70 -2.27 -46.67
N ALA A 859 -4.87 -3.13 -47.25
CA ALA A 859 -4.94 -3.48 -48.67
C ALA A 859 -5.99 -4.58 -48.97
N GLY A 860 -6.44 -5.31 -47.95
CA GLY A 860 -7.41 -6.40 -48.10
C GLY A 860 -6.87 -7.61 -48.87
N GLN A 861 -5.56 -7.85 -48.81
CA GLN A 861 -4.87 -8.93 -49.54
C GLN A 861 -3.82 -9.61 -48.66
N SER A 862 -3.39 -10.83 -49.03
CA SER A 862 -2.31 -11.55 -48.34
C SER A 862 -0.96 -11.31 -49.03
N PRO A 863 0.06 -10.77 -48.31
CA PRO A 863 1.43 -10.67 -48.81
C PRO A 863 2.17 -12.02 -48.88
N GLY A 864 1.57 -13.13 -48.42
CA GLY A 864 2.23 -14.42 -48.24
C GLY A 864 2.65 -14.64 -46.79
N ASP A 865 3.88 -15.09 -46.56
CA ASP A 865 4.42 -15.42 -45.22
C ASP A 865 5.57 -14.52 -44.76
N THR A 866 5.86 -13.47 -45.55
CA THR A 866 6.86 -12.44 -45.30
C THR A 866 6.34 -11.07 -45.76
N VAL A 867 6.87 -10.00 -45.17
CA VAL A 867 6.59 -8.63 -45.59
C VAL A 867 7.86 -7.82 -45.76
N VAL A 868 7.90 -6.98 -46.79
CA VAL A 868 8.96 -5.99 -46.98
C VAL A 868 8.66 -4.78 -46.09
N LEU A 869 9.51 -4.53 -45.11
CA LEU A 869 9.44 -3.36 -44.24
C LEU A 869 10.02 -2.11 -44.91
N GLY A 870 10.95 -2.24 -45.85
CA GLY A 870 11.50 -1.06 -46.51
C GLY A 870 12.64 -1.37 -47.46
N GLN A 871 13.02 -0.36 -48.23
CA GLN A 871 14.20 -0.41 -49.09
C GLN A 871 15.36 0.37 -48.47
N LEU A 872 16.56 -0.17 -48.63
CA LEU A 872 17.81 0.41 -48.19
C LEU A 872 18.76 0.53 -49.36
N THR A 873 19.64 1.52 -49.29
CA THR A 873 20.80 1.63 -50.18
C THR A 873 22.05 1.29 -49.39
N VAL A 874 22.80 0.27 -49.84
CA VAL A 874 24.14 0.00 -49.32
C VAL A 874 25.12 0.87 -50.11
N SER A 875 25.83 1.76 -49.41
CA SER A 875 26.86 2.63 -49.97
C SER A 875 28.26 2.17 -49.58
N ASN A 876 29.23 2.45 -50.44
CA ASN A 876 30.65 2.25 -50.13
C ASN A 876 31.14 3.09 -48.96
#